data_AF-A0A918DNZ6-F1
#
_entry.id   AF-A0A918DNZ6-F1
#
_cell.length_a   1.000
_cell.length_b   1.000
_cell.length_c   1.000
_cell.angle_alpha   90.00
_cell.angle_beta   90.00
_cell.angle_gamma   90.00
#
_symmetry.space_group_name_H-M   'P 1'
#
loop_
_entity.id
_entity.type
_entity.pdbx_description
1 polymer ?
#
loop_
_entity_poly.entity_id
_entity_poly.type
_entity_poly.pdbx_seq_one_letter_code
_entity_poly.pdbx_strand_id
1 'polypeptide(L)'
;MPFIVLHRPIASAPSLERLHLFAGRHLGEEEFDRQQAYADARLAPLLKSRPAGVVQGLRLGSSGAGGLADHDTFVVNPGLALTPQGQTLNLQTPLKAEWRSLIEHYLTRTATSDATGVYYLTLQQTLDTIDAPGVEPCQRAEFDPTRDSRLVAVTSVQLRRLAIAPEVVATTPPEQLQNWIAADRVDGEFLGAFNQAVPLALLAIESSGDDHSVSWVSEAAGRYEAVDGAGYRVLLNQVSAALRRTMQRYGEPGNADTPLQDFLGTDLHLDYLPAAGQLPVPWLQNPDAGAPGLLWLPQHLGIDMVPVPSDSVAELIARHLPRRVIDLRQGGGDNIRLLLAIDRRDYRPDLLDIPPTDTRLEADIYRFYMRAYNAWHRWRVQFDRLYFVEPSNEAPLTGPDGMPAIEHRVLDPAQFRHLDLPKPALPPIAPASLFGNVIGRALQALGSAASTAPPYPYDRGVPAQPDFYRNWLVTVDDVPVPPPVPVPDEDGLVIRYAVALVELEAIENQIRTVRSRLEKTRDLLLLMRQQLDSQTVALSSLAGGVAGDGNGLQVARWLPYASLNTNLIPEELSAATASVTAAAPVQRTAATAGTATPTTETATRLSKSFSSNLLTSALNTSISSTPTYLTTKPETYSAFELGINKQRLDLLANLGKSAVSKPAFDAKEFRFGVLDHISPEINEYRKAYFGMQDLVTTIQDLFDPTDASALRKKLKASEQSFGLVDPSRLEDEIDARARELAAGDSAKELRLRGLVASQKRYEALFNAGKVLTQWISIVEGRYNRIERKLQGKLREHTRKLAEIEKLSGLIRVARETLENLDRDFDEQLGDYGVAQRLLEEDWRQAHDANLERSRILTTALQGLFYVRVRETPVSVALADPLSLRHRGRNDIVPGCDGDTDASLPQELDSFFDAVCEIPMDDWASLRPLRPKLPPFDRYGYLGKLRQARFEARPKPSGLDSGTGTLQARLHNVQLQTRSVLQQWSRLSLPAFTASSLKTQQQAARVFSLEDLAQGGRGDLRKQAQTLRERLEQCQACLLEKLSLLPGSIRLQWGQLAEDDRIRVEQVGWWPGLERAEQDDFNATRTLAELIDWWFRQLSDDADAASRSAMRNMIRAALIFASLGDPREIVRGTVFVAPRVAQPGERFRVRLNRAVLPGVKLQLLDLDQQVAAELAVEDHSPDSTQVRIVNLVQPSLRIDSRFAVVGNLSR
;
A
#
# COMPACT_ATOMS: atom_id res chain seq x y z
N MET A 1 61.86 26.84 19.28
CA MET A 1 62.62 27.41 18.14
C MET A 1 63.94 26.68 18.03
N PRO A 2 64.29 26.03 16.91
CA PRO A 2 65.62 25.45 16.73
C PRO A 2 66.52 26.51 16.08
N PHE A 3 67.42 27.12 16.86
CA PHE A 3 68.53 27.87 16.29
C PHE A 3 69.69 26.90 16.08
N ILE A 4 70.25 26.88 14.86
CA ILE A 4 71.51 26.18 14.58
C ILE A 4 72.63 27.05 15.16
N VAL A 5 73.11 26.71 16.36
CA VAL A 5 74.37 27.28 16.86
C VAL A 5 75.51 26.56 16.14
N LEU A 6 75.90 27.10 14.98
CA LEU A 6 77.21 26.80 14.41
C LEU A 6 78.25 27.44 15.33
N HIS A 7 78.70 26.71 16.36
CA HIS A 7 80.00 27.05 16.94
C HIS A 7 81.02 26.99 15.79
N ARG A 8 81.76 28.08 15.56
CA ARG A 8 83.06 27.96 14.88
C ARG A 8 83.86 27.01 15.79
N PRO A 9 84.21 25.78 15.37
CA PRO A 9 85.26 25.07 16.07
C PRO A 9 86.48 25.99 16.04
N ILE A 10 87.01 26.32 17.22
CA ILE A 10 88.29 27.02 17.30
C ILE A 10 89.30 26.10 16.59
N ALA A 11 89.96 26.63 15.57
CA ALA A 11 91.06 25.92 14.91
C ALA A 11 92.19 25.80 15.93
N SER A 12 92.31 24.65 16.60
CA SER A 12 93.44 24.40 17.50
C SER A 12 93.99 22.98 17.45
N ALA A 13 93.69 22.21 16.41
CA ALA A 13 94.36 20.94 16.13
C ALA A 13 94.58 20.77 14.61
N PRO A 14 95.82 20.57 14.13
CA PRO A 14 96.12 20.29 12.70
C PRO A 14 95.37 19.07 12.15
N SER A 15 94.88 18.20 13.04
CA SER A 15 94.15 16.98 12.70
C SER A 15 92.69 17.22 12.26
N LEU A 16 92.14 18.42 12.49
CA LEU A 16 90.75 18.78 12.20
C LEU A 16 90.62 19.78 11.03
N GLU A 17 91.66 19.90 10.21
CA GLU A 17 91.66 20.73 9.00
C GLU A 17 91.27 19.92 7.76
N ARG A 18 90.54 20.54 6.82
CA ARG A 18 90.13 19.90 5.57
C ARG A 18 91.36 19.70 4.68
N LEU A 19 91.63 18.47 4.27
CA LEU A 19 92.68 18.21 3.28
C LEU A 19 92.35 18.83 1.93
N HIS A 20 93.35 19.50 1.37
CA HIS A 20 93.32 20.03 0.01
C HIS A 20 93.62 18.91 -1.00
N LEU A 21 92.57 18.30 -1.54
CA LEU A 21 92.66 17.25 -2.56
C LEU A 21 92.85 17.88 -3.96
N PHE A 22 93.87 17.47 -4.69
CA PHE A 22 94.08 17.78 -6.12
C PHE A 22 94.66 16.55 -6.83
N ALA A 23 94.43 16.46 -8.14
CA ALA A 23 94.86 15.31 -8.94
C ALA A 23 96.39 15.14 -8.88
N GLY A 24 96.86 13.92 -8.56
CA GLY A 24 98.28 13.59 -8.46
C GLY A 24 98.89 13.70 -7.05
N ARG A 25 98.14 14.14 -6.04
CA ARG A 25 98.59 14.09 -4.63
C ARG A 25 98.51 12.66 -4.11
N HIS A 26 99.62 12.11 -3.63
CA HIS A 26 99.64 10.86 -2.87
C HIS A 26 99.15 11.13 -1.45
N LEU A 27 98.08 10.45 -1.05
CA LEU A 27 97.55 10.51 0.31
C LEU A 27 98.22 9.44 1.17
N GLY A 28 98.90 9.86 2.23
CA GLY A 28 99.44 8.97 3.26
C GLY A 28 98.39 8.60 4.31
N GLU A 29 98.71 7.65 5.19
CA GLU A 29 97.81 7.18 6.26
C GLU A 29 97.34 8.32 7.17
N GLU A 30 98.25 9.18 7.63
CA GLU A 30 97.90 10.36 8.42
C GLU A 30 96.97 11.35 7.68
N GLU A 31 97.01 11.39 6.35
CA GLU A 31 96.12 12.23 5.57
C GLU A 31 94.73 11.59 5.46
N PHE A 32 94.64 10.26 5.34
CA PHE A 32 93.34 9.58 5.44
C PHE A 32 92.72 9.73 6.84
N ASP A 33 93.53 9.60 7.90
CA ASP A 33 93.08 9.79 9.29
C ASP A 33 92.59 11.21 9.53
N ARG A 34 93.31 12.21 9.00
CA ARG A 34 92.89 13.61 9.05
C ARG A 34 91.60 13.86 8.27
N GLN A 35 91.43 13.24 7.12
CA GLN A 35 90.20 13.37 6.33
C GLN A 35 89.01 12.76 7.08
N GLN A 36 89.20 11.61 7.71
CA GLN A 36 88.19 10.92 8.49
C GLN A 36 87.84 11.70 9.77
N ALA A 37 88.84 12.13 10.54
CA ALA A 37 88.65 12.95 11.74
C ALA A 37 87.96 14.29 11.42
N TYR A 38 88.31 14.92 10.30
CA TYR A 38 87.63 16.11 9.80
C TYR A 38 86.14 15.86 9.50
N ALA A 39 85.83 14.76 8.82
CA ALA A 39 84.45 14.38 8.49
C ALA A 39 83.64 14.06 9.75
N ASP A 40 84.17 13.22 10.64
CA ASP A 40 83.53 12.80 11.87
C ASP A 40 83.26 13.99 12.80
N ALA A 41 84.22 14.90 12.97
CA ALA A 41 84.03 16.10 13.78
C ALA A 41 82.96 17.06 13.24
N ARG A 42 82.76 17.10 11.92
CA ARG A 42 81.73 17.93 11.26
C ARG A 42 80.35 17.28 11.27
N LEU A 43 80.29 15.95 11.18
CA LEU A 43 79.05 15.19 11.20
C LEU A 43 78.52 14.99 12.62
N ALA A 44 79.39 14.84 13.62
CA ALA A 44 79.01 14.54 15.00
C ALA A 44 77.94 15.48 15.59
N PRO A 45 77.99 16.84 15.43
CA PRO A 45 76.93 17.72 15.94
C PRO A 45 75.58 17.52 15.24
N LEU A 46 75.60 17.16 13.94
CA LEU A 46 74.38 16.89 13.16
C LEU A 46 73.78 15.54 13.56
N LEU A 47 74.62 14.52 13.74
CA LEU A 47 74.21 13.16 14.07
C LEU A 47 73.81 13.02 15.54
N LYS A 48 74.36 13.82 16.45
CA LYS A 48 73.95 13.86 17.87
C LYS A 48 72.49 14.32 18.07
N SER A 49 71.91 15.00 17.08
CA SER A 49 70.48 15.36 17.07
C SER A 49 69.57 14.24 16.53
N ARG A 50 70.14 13.13 16.05
CA ARG A 50 69.40 11.97 15.54
C ARG A 50 69.40 10.84 16.58
N PRO A 51 68.34 10.01 16.62
CA PRO A 51 68.29 8.83 17.48
C PRO A 51 69.35 7.80 17.09
N ALA A 52 69.93 7.12 18.09
CA ALA A 52 70.89 6.05 17.90
C ALA A 52 70.21 4.75 17.48
N GLY A 53 70.89 3.94 16.67
CA GLY A 53 70.36 2.67 16.16
C GLY A 53 70.84 2.34 14.75
N VAL A 54 70.30 1.28 14.18
CA VAL A 54 70.58 0.85 12.81
C VAL A 54 69.83 1.74 11.81
N VAL A 55 70.55 2.27 10.82
CA VAL A 55 69.98 3.07 9.73
C VAL A 55 69.57 2.17 8.57
N GLN A 56 70.44 1.23 8.18
CA GLN A 56 70.22 0.29 7.07
C GLN A 56 71.09 -0.96 7.24
N GLY A 57 70.63 -2.12 6.76
CA GLY A 57 71.46 -3.34 6.70
C GLY A 57 71.72 -3.96 8.08
N LEU A 58 72.92 -4.51 8.33
CA LEU A 58 73.30 -5.09 9.63
C LEU A 58 72.36 -6.20 10.14
N ARG A 59 71.79 -6.98 9.21
CA ARG A 59 70.95 -8.15 9.53
C ARG A 59 71.83 -9.37 9.78
N LEU A 60 71.42 -10.23 10.68
CA LEU A 60 72.01 -11.54 10.95
C LEU A 60 71.50 -12.56 9.92
N GLY A 61 72.39 -13.42 9.45
CA GLY A 61 72.06 -14.56 8.60
C GLY A 61 72.95 -15.76 8.92
N SER A 62 72.51 -16.95 8.51
CA SER A 62 73.28 -18.19 8.54
C SER A 62 73.42 -18.77 7.13
N SER A 63 74.29 -19.76 6.96
CA SER A 63 74.56 -20.39 5.66
C SER A 63 73.70 -21.64 5.36
N GLY A 64 72.83 -22.07 6.28
CA GLY A 64 72.01 -23.28 6.17
C GLY A 64 70.51 -23.05 6.42
N ALA A 65 69.72 -24.12 6.29
CA ALA A 65 68.31 -24.14 6.65
C ALA A 65 68.16 -24.43 8.16
N GLY A 66 67.41 -23.61 8.88
CA GLY A 66 67.26 -23.69 10.34
C GLY A 66 67.20 -22.31 11.00
N GLY A 67 67.07 -22.28 12.34
CA GLY A 67 67.19 -21.06 13.12
C GLY A 67 68.64 -20.62 13.29
N LEU A 68 68.86 -19.33 13.59
CA LEU A 68 70.21 -18.78 13.77
C LEU A 68 70.97 -19.39 14.97
N ALA A 69 70.23 -19.93 15.95
CA ALA A 69 70.78 -20.61 17.12
C ALA A 69 71.26 -22.04 16.80
N ASP A 70 70.72 -22.67 15.75
CA ASP A 70 71.03 -24.06 15.36
C ASP A 70 72.36 -24.19 14.60
N HIS A 71 73.03 -23.07 14.33
CA HIS A 71 74.27 -23.02 13.56
C HIS A 71 75.42 -22.48 14.39
N ASP A 72 76.61 -23.08 14.26
CA ASP A 72 77.83 -22.65 14.97
C ASP A 72 78.33 -21.26 14.55
N THR A 73 78.03 -20.86 13.31
CA THR A 73 78.46 -19.60 12.69
C THR A 73 77.28 -18.74 12.26
N PHE A 74 77.43 -17.42 12.39
CA PHE A 74 76.50 -16.44 11.86
C PHE A 74 77.24 -15.31 11.12
N VAL A 75 76.50 -14.59 10.28
CA VAL A 75 77.00 -13.51 9.44
C VAL A 75 76.21 -12.23 9.71
N VAL A 76 76.90 -11.13 9.99
CA VAL A 76 76.31 -9.78 9.99
C VAL A 76 76.47 -9.20 8.59
N ASN A 77 75.35 -8.93 7.94
CA ASN A 77 75.31 -8.35 6.60
C ASN A 77 75.80 -6.89 6.62
N PRO A 78 76.40 -6.40 5.52
CA PRO A 78 76.81 -5.00 5.39
C PRO A 78 75.68 -4.01 5.73
N GLY A 79 76.05 -2.86 6.28
CA GLY A 79 75.08 -1.84 6.67
C GLY A 79 75.68 -0.70 7.48
N LEU A 80 74.80 0.22 7.90
CA LEU A 80 75.13 1.46 8.57
C LEU A 80 74.29 1.63 9.84
N ALA A 81 74.91 2.09 10.91
CA ALA A 81 74.27 2.46 12.16
C ALA A 81 74.84 3.76 12.74
N LEU A 82 74.09 4.35 13.67
CA LEU A 82 74.45 5.54 14.44
C LEU A 82 74.60 5.16 15.90
N THR A 83 75.74 5.48 16.50
CA THR A 83 75.98 5.25 17.93
C THR A 83 75.37 6.38 18.77
N PRO A 84 75.09 6.14 20.07
CA PRO A 84 74.65 7.18 21.01
C PRO A 84 75.56 8.41 21.10
N GLN A 85 76.84 8.26 20.76
CA GLN A 85 77.83 9.34 20.76
C GLN A 85 77.77 10.20 19.47
N GLY A 86 76.89 9.87 18.51
CA GLY A 86 76.77 10.57 17.25
C GLY A 86 77.83 10.17 16.21
N GLN A 87 78.41 8.98 16.34
CA GLN A 87 79.37 8.41 15.38
C GLN A 87 78.67 7.43 14.45
N THR A 88 79.15 7.32 13.21
CA THR A 88 78.66 6.33 12.24
C THR A 88 79.43 5.02 12.36
N LEU A 89 78.72 3.91 12.52
CA LEU A 89 79.27 2.56 12.44
C LEU A 89 78.91 1.98 11.08
N ASN A 90 79.91 1.77 10.23
CA ASN A 90 79.74 1.26 8.86
C ASN A 90 80.42 -0.09 8.69
N LEU A 91 79.64 -1.10 8.29
CA LEU A 91 80.15 -2.42 7.92
C LEU A 91 80.01 -2.58 6.40
N GLN A 92 81.14 -2.54 5.68
CA GLN A 92 81.15 -2.64 4.21
C GLN A 92 81.14 -4.09 3.72
N THR A 93 81.79 -5.00 4.45
CA THR A 93 81.90 -6.43 4.12
C THR A 93 81.20 -7.27 5.18
N PRO A 94 80.57 -8.40 4.80
CA PRO A 94 79.88 -9.25 5.76
C PRO A 94 80.85 -9.76 6.84
N LEU A 95 80.48 -9.58 8.12
CA LEU A 95 81.28 -10.01 9.26
C LEU A 95 80.82 -11.40 9.70
N LYS A 96 81.67 -12.40 9.54
CA LYS A 96 81.42 -13.77 10.02
C LYS A 96 81.92 -13.91 11.46
N ALA A 97 81.12 -14.53 12.31
CA ALA A 97 81.46 -14.80 13.71
C ALA A 97 80.95 -16.18 14.15
N GLU A 98 81.63 -16.76 15.14
CA GLU A 98 81.28 -18.05 15.77
C GLU A 98 80.71 -17.81 17.17
N TRP A 99 79.61 -18.50 17.51
CA TRP A 99 78.99 -18.34 18.83
C TRP A 99 79.95 -18.74 19.95
N ARG A 100 80.65 -19.86 19.78
CA ARG A 100 81.61 -20.38 20.76
C ARG A 100 82.72 -19.37 21.07
N SER A 101 83.34 -18.79 20.04
CA SER A 101 84.38 -17.78 20.23
C SER A 101 83.87 -16.52 20.94
N LEU A 102 82.64 -16.09 20.66
CA LEU A 102 82.03 -14.94 21.35
C LEU A 102 81.76 -15.22 22.82
N ILE A 103 81.31 -16.43 23.16
CA ILE A 103 81.06 -16.85 24.55
C ILE A 103 82.38 -16.98 25.31
N GLU A 104 83.39 -17.65 24.74
CA GLU A 104 84.73 -17.77 25.33
C GLU A 104 85.37 -16.38 25.54
N HIS A 105 85.22 -15.49 24.58
CA HIS A 105 85.71 -14.12 24.69
C HIS A 105 84.96 -13.30 25.76
N TYR A 106 83.66 -13.55 25.97
CA TYR A 106 82.92 -12.95 27.06
C TYR A 106 83.41 -13.48 28.42
N LEU A 107 83.49 -14.80 28.60
CA LEU A 107 83.91 -15.46 29.85
C LEU A 107 85.32 -15.02 30.29
N THR A 108 86.25 -14.96 29.35
CA THR A 108 87.62 -14.48 29.60
C THR A 108 87.66 -13.01 30.02
N ARG A 109 86.87 -12.15 29.35
CA ARG A 109 86.82 -10.71 29.65
C ARG A 109 86.16 -10.39 30.99
N THR A 110 85.13 -11.13 31.38
CA THR A 110 84.42 -10.91 32.66
C THR A 110 84.97 -11.74 33.80
N ALA A 111 85.94 -12.63 33.55
CA ALA A 111 86.51 -13.55 34.53
C ALA A 111 85.44 -14.40 35.27
N THR A 112 84.44 -14.88 34.52
CA THR A 112 83.33 -15.71 35.02
C THR A 112 83.34 -17.08 34.35
N SER A 113 82.90 -18.13 35.04
CA SER A 113 82.77 -19.50 34.49
C SER A 113 81.35 -19.87 34.04
N ASP A 114 80.35 -19.04 34.35
CA ASP A 114 78.94 -19.27 33.97
C ASP A 114 78.49 -18.20 32.97
N ALA A 115 78.13 -18.65 31.75
CA ALA A 115 77.60 -17.79 30.69
C ALA A 115 76.06 -17.66 30.75
N THR A 116 75.39 -18.36 31.66
CA THR A 116 73.92 -18.46 31.66
C THR A 116 73.25 -17.10 31.84
N GLY A 117 72.37 -16.74 30.90
CA GLY A 117 71.64 -15.46 30.95
C GLY A 117 71.21 -14.95 29.57
N VAL A 118 70.65 -13.73 29.57
CA VAL A 118 70.22 -13.02 28.36
C VAL A 118 71.20 -11.91 28.01
N TYR A 119 71.50 -11.74 26.72
CA TYR A 119 72.49 -10.83 26.20
C TYR A 119 71.95 -10.01 25.03
N TYR A 120 72.39 -8.76 24.92
CA TYR A 120 72.37 -8.04 23.65
C TYR A 120 73.61 -8.41 22.85
N LEU A 121 73.39 -8.81 21.60
CA LEU A 121 74.44 -8.88 20.59
C LEU A 121 74.67 -7.48 20.06
N THR A 122 75.86 -6.95 20.25
CA THR A 122 76.18 -5.56 19.87
C THR A 122 77.27 -5.52 18.83
N LEU A 123 77.15 -4.61 17.89
CA LEU A 123 78.21 -4.26 16.95
C LEU A 123 78.96 -3.05 17.49
N GLN A 124 80.27 -3.17 17.66
CA GLN A 124 81.13 -2.10 18.17
C GLN A 124 82.28 -1.88 17.21
N GLN A 125 82.68 -0.62 17.05
CA GLN A 125 83.92 -0.26 16.38
C GLN A 125 84.92 0.21 17.43
N THR A 126 86.09 -0.41 17.47
CA THR A 126 87.20 -0.06 18.36
C THR A 126 88.44 0.22 17.54
N LEU A 127 89.31 1.10 18.05
CA LEU A 127 90.66 1.26 17.50
C LEU A 127 91.53 0.17 18.13
N ASP A 128 92.06 -0.70 17.29
CA ASP A 128 92.98 -1.74 17.72
C ASP A 128 94.32 -1.58 16.99
N THR A 129 95.41 -1.95 17.65
CA THR A 129 96.73 -1.96 17.03
C THR A 129 96.96 -3.34 16.44
N ILE A 130 97.01 -3.43 15.12
CA ILE A 130 97.26 -4.69 14.41
C ILE A 130 98.72 -4.74 13.98
N ASP A 131 99.42 -5.79 14.40
CA ASP A 131 100.72 -6.19 13.86
C ASP A 131 100.54 -7.13 12.64
N ALA A 132 101.45 -7.07 11.67
CA ALA A 132 101.44 -7.96 10.53
C ALA A 132 101.67 -9.42 10.96
N PRO A 133 100.78 -10.39 10.63
CA PRO A 133 101.04 -11.78 10.95
C PRO A 133 102.22 -12.30 10.09
N GLY A 134 103.37 -12.55 10.75
CA GLY A 134 104.44 -13.39 10.20
C GLY A 134 105.68 -12.69 9.63
N VAL A 135 106.00 -11.44 10.01
CA VAL A 135 107.29 -10.82 9.63
C VAL A 135 108.24 -10.83 10.82
N GLU A 136 109.35 -11.58 10.73
CA GLU A 136 110.46 -11.44 11.68
C GLU A 136 111.01 -10.01 11.59
N PRO A 137 111.12 -9.26 12.72
CA PRO A 137 111.58 -7.89 12.71
C PRO A 137 113.02 -7.85 12.22
N CYS A 138 113.20 -7.38 10.98
CA CYS A 138 114.52 -7.26 10.37
C CYS A 138 115.30 -6.13 11.06
N GLN A 139 116.24 -6.53 11.92
CA GLN A 139 117.47 -5.81 12.31
C GLN A 139 117.36 -4.49 13.09
N ARG A 140 116.25 -4.20 13.77
CA ARG A 140 116.18 -3.12 14.76
C ARG A 140 115.55 -3.59 16.07
N ALA A 141 116.19 -3.25 17.19
CA ALA A 141 115.74 -3.57 18.55
C ALA A 141 114.87 -2.45 19.17
N GLU A 142 114.68 -1.33 18.47
CA GLU A 142 113.87 -0.20 18.91
C GLU A 142 112.52 -0.21 18.18
N PHE A 143 111.43 -0.29 18.95
CA PHE A 143 110.05 -0.22 18.48
C PHE A 143 109.77 1.18 17.89
N ASP A 144 109.41 1.24 16.61
CA ASP A 144 108.95 2.47 15.96
C ASP A 144 107.42 2.47 15.89
N PRO A 145 106.72 3.22 16.77
CA PRO A 145 105.25 3.24 16.82
C PRO A 145 104.60 3.77 15.53
N THR A 146 105.35 4.40 14.63
CA THR A 146 104.83 4.92 13.35
C THR A 146 104.93 3.92 12.20
N ARG A 147 105.69 2.82 12.39
CA ARG A 147 106.01 1.84 11.34
C ARG A 147 105.67 0.41 11.74
N ASP A 148 105.84 0.07 13.00
CA ASP A 148 105.71 -1.30 13.52
C ASP A 148 104.31 -1.58 14.08
N SER A 149 103.52 -0.55 14.42
CA SER A 149 102.14 -0.68 14.87
C SER A 149 101.19 0.13 14.01
N ARG A 150 100.13 -0.50 13.50
CA ARG A 150 99.07 0.19 12.75
C ARG A 150 97.80 0.29 13.57
N LEU A 151 97.30 1.52 13.78
CA LEU A 151 95.97 1.75 14.34
C LEU A 151 94.92 1.48 13.27
N VAL A 152 94.13 0.43 13.44
CA VAL A 152 93.04 0.09 12.53
C VAL A 152 91.72 0.14 13.29
N ALA A 153 90.71 0.72 12.67
CA ALA A 153 89.36 0.64 13.19
C ALA A 153 88.79 -0.76 12.93
N VAL A 154 88.72 -1.57 13.97
CA VAL A 154 88.19 -2.93 13.94
C VAL A 154 86.72 -2.89 14.34
N THR A 155 85.86 -3.42 13.47
CA THR A 155 84.45 -3.64 13.81
C THR A 155 84.29 -5.07 14.29
N SER A 156 83.84 -5.25 15.53
CA SER A 156 83.64 -6.56 16.16
C SER A 156 82.24 -6.70 16.74
N VAL A 157 81.80 -7.94 16.89
CA VAL A 157 80.56 -8.27 17.59
C VAL A 157 80.89 -8.61 19.04
N GLN A 158 80.07 -8.16 19.98
CA GLN A 158 80.27 -8.41 21.41
C GLN A 158 78.96 -8.74 22.12
N LEU A 159 79.07 -9.54 23.19
CA LEU A 159 77.95 -9.87 24.09
C LEU A 159 77.90 -8.88 25.25
N ARG A 160 76.71 -8.34 25.51
CA ARG A 160 76.43 -7.51 26.68
C ARG A 160 75.31 -8.13 27.52
N ARG A 161 75.66 -8.61 28.72
CA ARG A 161 74.71 -9.30 29.62
C ARG A 161 73.66 -8.35 30.19
N LEU A 162 72.43 -8.84 30.30
CA LEU A 162 71.33 -8.21 31.01
C LEU A 162 71.24 -8.70 32.45
N ALA A 163 70.84 -7.82 33.36
CA ALA A 163 70.64 -8.14 34.77
C ALA A 163 69.33 -8.93 34.99
N ILE A 164 69.26 -10.15 34.47
CA ILE A 164 68.12 -11.08 34.61
C ILE A 164 68.62 -12.32 35.35
N ALA A 165 67.87 -12.77 36.35
CA ALA A 165 68.24 -13.93 37.15
C ALA A 165 68.22 -15.21 36.28
N PRO A 166 69.25 -16.09 36.37
CA PRO A 166 69.31 -17.33 35.58
C PRO A 166 68.09 -18.25 35.75
N GLU A 167 67.49 -18.29 36.94
CA GLU A 167 66.27 -19.06 37.23
C GLU A 167 65.08 -18.64 36.34
N VAL A 168 64.96 -17.34 36.07
CA VAL A 168 63.90 -16.78 35.22
C VAL A 168 64.11 -17.19 33.76
N VAL A 169 65.36 -17.26 33.31
CA VAL A 169 65.72 -17.68 31.95
C VAL A 169 65.38 -19.15 31.71
N ALA A 170 65.57 -20.01 32.71
CA ALA A 170 65.28 -21.44 32.59
C ALA A 170 63.78 -21.78 32.72
N THR A 171 62.99 -20.96 33.43
CA THR A 171 61.58 -21.25 33.73
C THR A 171 60.58 -20.53 32.81
N THR A 172 60.99 -19.42 32.21
CA THR A 172 60.10 -18.57 31.40
C THR A 172 60.24 -18.91 29.91
N PRO A 173 59.13 -19.09 29.17
CA PRO A 173 59.18 -19.26 27.73
C PRO A 173 59.94 -18.12 27.03
N PRO A 174 60.69 -18.41 25.95
CA PRO A 174 61.56 -17.43 25.31
C PRO A 174 60.78 -16.23 24.74
N GLU A 175 59.57 -16.46 24.25
CA GLU A 175 58.71 -15.42 23.68
C GLU A 175 58.19 -14.43 24.75
N GLN A 176 57.84 -14.95 25.93
CA GLN A 176 57.41 -14.15 27.09
C GLN A 176 58.57 -13.31 27.63
N LEU A 177 59.75 -13.92 27.76
CA LEU A 177 60.95 -13.23 28.23
C LEU A 177 61.38 -12.10 27.28
N GLN A 178 61.32 -12.35 25.96
CA GLN A 178 61.55 -11.34 24.93
C GLN A 178 60.55 -10.19 24.99
N ASN A 179 59.27 -10.50 25.18
CA ASN A 179 58.19 -9.51 25.29
C ASN A 179 58.36 -8.60 26.50
N TRP A 180 58.68 -9.18 27.67
CA TRP A 180 58.96 -8.41 28.88
C TRP A 180 60.18 -7.49 28.72
N ILE A 181 61.28 -8.01 28.17
CA ILE A 181 62.50 -7.21 27.93
C ILE A 181 62.25 -6.06 26.96
N ALA A 182 61.50 -6.31 25.89
CA ALA A 182 61.14 -5.29 24.92
C ALA A 182 60.24 -4.23 25.56
N ALA A 183 59.25 -4.64 26.39
CA ALA A 183 58.31 -3.77 27.10
C ALA A 183 58.98 -2.88 28.18
N ASP A 184 59.95 -3.43 28.92
CA ASP A 184 60.72 -2.73 29.95
C ASP A 184 61.61 -1.61 29.37
N ARG A 185 62.09 -1.79 28.13
CA ARG A 185 63.06 -0.88 27.46
C ARG A 185 62.47 -0.07 26.31
N VAL A 186 61.15 0.12 26.31
CA VAL A 186 60.41 0.77 25.23
C VAL A 186 60.78 2.25 25.05
N ASP A 187 61.17 2.93 26.12
CA ASP A 187 61.60 4.33 26.10
C ASP A 187 62.90 4.56 25.30
N GLY A 188 63.70 3.50 25.12
CA GLY A 188 64.97 3.53 24.43
C GLY A 188 66.08 4.27 25.19
N GLU A 189 65.86 4.72 26.42
CA GLU A 189 66.84 5.50 27.19
C GLU A 189 68.13 4.70 27.43
N PHE A 190 67.98 3.40 27.64
CA PHE A 190 69.08 2.46 27.86
C PHE A 190 70.09 2.43 26.70
N LEU A 191 69.70 2.83 25.48
CA LEU A 191 70.60 2.91 24.33
C LEU A 191 71.77 3.87 24.60
N GLY A 192 71.55 4.92 25.40
CA GLY A 192 72.61 5.85 25.82
C GLY A 192 73.80 5.15 26.49
N ALA A 193 73.57 4.02 27.15
CA ALA A 193 74.61 3.25 27.84
C ALA A 193 75.51 2.42 26.89
N PHE A 194 75.23 2.36 25.58
CA PHE A 194 76.02 1.57 24.61
C PHE A 194 77.21 2.33 24.00
N ASN A 195 77.42 3.60 24.31
CA ASN A 195 78.61 4.36 23.91
C ASN A 195 78.90 4.28 22.39
N GLN A 196 79.85 3.42 21.97
CA GLN A 196 80.27 3.21 20.58
C GLN A 196 79.70 1.93 19.95
N ALA A 197 78.71 1.32 20.59
CA ALA A 197 78.09 0.07 20.15
C ALA A 197 76.61 0.27 19.80
N VAL A 198 76.10 -0.62 18.95
CA VAL A 198 74.68 -0.66 18.55
C VAL A 198 74.15 -2.08 18.70
N PRO A 199 72.98 -2.29 19.36
CA PRO A 199 72.39 -3.62 19.51
C PRO A 199 71.81 -4.12 18.18
N LEU A 200 72.14 -5.36 17.82
CA LEU A 200 71.71 -6.04 16.61
C LEU A 200 70.61 -7.08 16.88
N ALA A 201 70.71 -7.81 18.00
CA ALA A 201 69.75 -8.84 18.39
C ALA A 201 69.79 -9.11 19.90
N LEU A 202 68.78 -9.81 20.40
CA LEU A 202 68.70 -10.34 21.75
C LEU A 202 68.93 -11.87 21.69
N LEU A 203 69.68 -12.45 22.62
CA LEU A 203 69.89 -13.89 22.67
C LEU A 203 69.98 -14.39 24.11
N ALA A 204 69.66 -15.67 24.32
CA ALA A 204 69.91 -16.36 25.58
C ALA A 204 70.95 -17.45 25.42
N ILE A 205 71.77 -17.62 26.46
CA ILE A 205 72.78 -18.66 26.57
C ILE A 205 72.40 -19.55 27.75
N GLU A 206 72.43 -20.85 27.51
CA GLU A 206 72.26 -21.90 28.51
C GLU A 206 73.57 -22.67 28.66
N SER A 207 73.90 -23.03 29.89
CA SER A 207 75.12 -23.76 30.22
C SER A 207 74.75 -25.13 30.80
N SER A 208 75.34 -26.19 30.26
CA SER A 208 75.21 -27.56 30.78
C SER A 208 76.60 -28.07 31.17
N GLY A 209 77.05 -27.72 32.39
CA GLY A 209 78.43 -27.96 32.82
C GLY A 209 79.39 -26.94 32.18
N ASP A 210 80.46 -27.42 31.55
CA ASP A 210 81.43 -26.59 30.82
C ASP A 210 81.01 -26.30 29.37
N ASP A 211 79.86 -26.83 28.93
CA ASP A 211 79.34 -26.61 27.57
C ASP A 211 78.32 -25.47 27.57
N HIS A 212 78.56 -24.46 26.74
CA HIS A 212 77.74 -23.25 26.64
C HIS A 212 77.16 -23.15 25.23
N SER A 213 75.84 -23.08 25.12
CA SER A 213 75.13 -23.03 23.84
C SER A 213 74.09 -21.91 23.81
N VAL A 214 73.82 -21.40 22.60
CA VAL A 214 72.80 -20.37 22.39
C VAL A 214 71.44 -21.05 22.28
N SER A 215 70.54 -20.76 23.22
CA SER A 215 69.18 -21.33 23.28
C SER A 215 68.28 -20.70 22.21
N TRP A 216 68.34 -19.39 22.05
CA TRP A 216 67.59 -18.66 21.03
C TRP A 216 68.24 -17.32 20.68
N VAL A 217 67.95 -16.84 19.47
CA VAL A 217 68.33 -15.49 18.99
C VAL A 217 67.11 -14.80 18.37
N SER A 218 66.91 -13.53 18.71
CA SER A 218 65.78 -12.71 18.27
C SER A 218 66.24 -11.32 17.84
N GLU A 219 66.26 -11.09 16.52
CA GLU A 219 66.41 -9.73 15.98
C GLU A 219 65.21 -8.85 16.35
N ALA A 220 64.00 -9.42 16.32
CA ALA A 220 62.75 -8.68 16.49
C ALA A 220 62.68 -8.00 17.87
N ALA A 221 63.25 -8.62 18.90
CA ALA A 221 63.29 -8.11 20.28
C ALA A 221 64.58 -7.33 20.64
N GLY A 222 65.57 -7.26 19.75
CA GLY A 222 66.88 -6.68 20.09
C GLY A 222 67.49 -5.71 19.07
N ARG A 223 66.85 -5.51 17.93
CA ARG A 223 67.32 -4.61 16.87
C ARG A 223 66.64 -3.25 16.94
N TYR A 224 67.39 -2.21 17.30
CA TYR A 224 66.86 -0.85 17.42
C TYR A 224 67.21 -0.04 16.16
N GLU A 225 66.20 0.56 15.53
CA GLU A 225 66.38 1.44 14.36
C GLU A 225 66.72 2.87 14.78
N ALA A 226 67.45 3.61 13.95
CA ALA A 226 67.75 5.02 14.16
C ALA A 226 66.55 5.94 13.83
N VAL A 227 65.43 5.74 14.55
CA VAL A 227 64.18 6.51 14.38
C VAL A 227 63.59 6.85 15.75
N ASP A 228 62.82 7.93 15.83
CA ASP A 228 62.15 8.30 17.09
C ASP A 228 61.19 7.19 17.54
N GLY A 229 61.20 6.89 18.84
CA GLY A 229 60.39 5.81 19.41
C GLY A 229 60.83 4.40 18.99
N ALA A 230 62.12 4.19 18.70
CA ALA A 230 62.67 2.90 18.30
C ALA A 230 62.29 1.74 19.24
N GLY A 231 62.28 1.94 20.56
CA GLY A 231 61.90 0.90 21.51
C GLY A 231 60.44 0.45 21.36
N TYR A 232 59.50 1.36 21.07
CA TYR A 232 58.12 0.99 20.75
C TYR A 232 58.04 0.14 19.47
N ARG A 233 58.89 0.43 18.47
CA ARG A 233 58.98 -0.39 17.24
C ARG A 233 59.57 -1.77 17.53
N VAL A 234 60.53 -1.90 18.43
CA VAL A 234 61.07 -3.19 18.86
C VAL A 234 59.97 -4.04 19.51
N LEU A 235 59.18 -3.47 20.42
CA LEU A 235 58.05 -4.19 21.01
C LEU A 235 57.03 -4.61 19.93
N LEU A 236 56.67 -3.71 19.01
CA LEU A 236 55.78 -4.04 17.89
C LEU A 236 56.34 -5.16 17.02
N ASN A 237 57.63 -5.11 16.68
CA ASN A 237 58.29 -6.13 15.87
C ASN A 237 58.34 -7.47 16.60
N GLN A 238 58.67 -7.48 17.89
CA GLN A 238 58.67 -8.68 18.73
C GLN A 238 57.28 -9.32 18.79
N VAL A 239 56.23 -8.54 19.09
CA VAL A 239 54.85 -9.04 19.12
C VAL A 239 54.44 -9.58 17.75
N SER A 240 54.72 -8.84 16.66
CA SER A 240 54.41 -9.32 15.29
C SER A 240 55.14 -10.61 14.93
N ALA A 241 56.35 -10.84 15.46
CA ALA A 241 57.13 -12.03 15.22
C ALA A 241 56.61 -13.23 16.04
N ALA A 242 56.23 -13.00 17.30
CA ALA A 242 55.59 -14.00 18.14
C ALA A 242 54.27 -14.47 17.51
N LEU A 243 53.36 -13.54 17.18
CA LEU A 243 52.08 -13.83 16.53
C LEU A 243 52.24 -14.67 15.25
N ARG A 244 53.20 -14.31 14.38
CA ARG A 244 53.47 -15.06 13.15
C ARG A 244 54.00 -16.46 13.42
N ARG A 245 54.91 -16.62 14.39
CA ARG A 245 55.47 -17.93 14.75
C ARG A 245 54.40 -18.85 15.35
N THR A 246 53.56 -18.34 16.25
CA THR A 246 52.45 -19.10 16.84
C THR A 246 51.47 -19.57 15.75
N MET A 247 51.09 -18.69 14.82
CA MET A 247 50.21 -19.07 13.71
C MET A 247 50.86 -20.05 12.72
N GLN A 248 52.19 -19.97 12.52
CA GLN A 248 52.92 -20.96 11.72
C GLN A 248 52.91 -22.34 12.39
N ARG A 249 53.13 -22.41 13.71
CA ARG A 249 53.03 -23.66 14.49
C ARG A 249 51.62 -24.23 14.47
N TYR A 250 50.60 -23.38 14.55
CA TYR A 250 49.20 -23.82 14.44
C TYR A 250 48.90 -24.49 13.09
N GLY A 251 49.52 -24.01 12.01
CA GLY A 251 49.36 -24.60 10.68
C GLY A 251 50.09 -25.93 10.45
N GLU A 252 50.85 -26.43 11.43
CA GLU A 252 51.54 -27.71 11.33
C GLU A 252 50.55 -28.89 11.47
N PRO A 253 50.76 -30.01 10.75
CA PRO A 253 49.80 -31.14 10.73
C PRO A 253 49.48 -31.73 12.12
N GLY A 254 50.39 -31.61 13.08
CA GLY A 254 50.21 -32.13 14.45
C GLY A 254 49.19 -31.35 15.29
N ASN A 255 48.82 -30.13 14.90
CA ASN A 255 47.95 -29.23 15.65
C ASN A 255 46.58 -29.02 14.99
N ALA A 256 46.27 -29.76 13.92
CA ALA A 256 45.07 -29.57 13.11
C ALA A 256 43.76 -29.83 13.88
N ASP A 257 43.77 -30.74 14.86
CA ASP A 257 42.59 -31.11 15.66
C ASP A 257 42.37 -30.20 16.88
N THR A 258 43.30 -29.28 17.17
CA THR A 258 43.21 -28.37 18.33
C THR A 258 42.44 -27.11 17.93
N PRO A 259 41.36 -26.72 18.63
CA PRO A 259 40.67 -25.47 18.35
C PRO A 259 41.60 -24.28 18.62
N LEU A 260 41.56 -23.27 17.74
CA LEU A 260 42.48 -22.13 17.78
C LEU A 260 42.49 -21.41 19.15
N GLN A 261 41.33 -21.32 19.82
CA GLN A 261 41.23 -20.68 21.13
C GLN A 261 42.13 -21.35 22.18
N ASP A 262 42.05 -22.68 22.29
CA ASP A 262 42.78 -23.46 23.28
C ASP A 262 44.28 -23.46 22.96
N PHE A 263 44.63 -23.54 21.67
CA PHE A 263 46.01 -23.42 21.20
C PHE A 263 46.63 -22.07 21.56
N LEU A 264 45.94 -20.96 21.28
CA LEU A 264 46.43 -19.63 21.65
C LEU A 264 46.59 -19.47 23.17
N GLY A 265 45.68 -20.06 23.96
CA GLY A 265 45.77 -20.01 25.43
C GLY A 265 47.00 -20.72 26.00
N THR A 266 47.50 -21.75 25.30
CA THR A 266 48.64 -22.55 25.76
C THR A 266 49.96 -22.09 25.17
N ASP A 267 49.99 -21.64 23.91
CA ASP A 267 51.23 -21.38 23.17
C ASP A 267 51.56 -19.89 22.93
N LEU A 268 50.60 -18.96 23.11
CA LEU A 268 50.84 -17.52 22.94
C LEU A 268 51.16 -16.82 24.26
N HIS A 269 52.45 -16.76 24.59
CA HIS A 269 52.93 -16.17 25.83
C HIS A 269 53.35 -14.69 25.66
N LEU A 270 52.37 -13.77 25.67
CA LEU A 270 52.62 -12.32 25.68
C LEU A 270 52.06 -11.69 26.96
N ASP A 271 52.92 -10.98 27.69
CA ASP A 271 52.54 -10.24 28.90
C ASP A 271 52.12 -8.80 28.60
N TYR A 272 52.64 -8.24 27.49
CA TYR A 272 52.48 -6.85 27.11
C TYR A 272 52.19 -6.69 25.62
N LEU A 273 51.34 -5.72 25.29
CA LEU A 273 51.09 -5.28 23.92
C LEU A 273 51.58 -3.83 23.71
N PRO A 274 52.13 -3.51 22.53
CA PRO A 274 52.36 -2.12 22.15
C PRO A 274 51.02 -1.38 22.13
N ALA A 275 51.06 -0.05 22.22
CA ALA A 275 49.84 0.74 22.24
C ALA A 275 49.09 0.77 20.89
N ALA A 276 49.73 0.35 19.81
CA ALA A 276 49.11 0.14 18.51
C ALA A 276 49.81 -1.02 17.78
N GLY A 277 49.06 -1.80 17.01
CA GLY A 277 49.60 -2.93 16.27
C GLY A 277 48.58 -3.62 15.36
N GLN A 278 49.00 -4.76 14.79
CA GLN A 278 48.17 -5.60 13.91
C GLN A 278 47.84 -6.92 14.61
N LEU A 279 46.62 -7.40 14.41
CA LEU A 279 46.14 -8.72 14.84
C LEU A 279 45.70 -9.55 13.62
N PRO A 280 45.74 -10.89 13.70
CA PRO A 280 45.17 -11.74 12.66
C PRO A 280 43.64 -11.59 12.56
N VAL A 281 43.12 -11.40 11.34
CA VAL A 281 41.67 -11.28 11.08
C VAL A 281 40.85 -12.48 11.60
N PRO A 282 41.30 -13.76 11.46
CA PRO A 282 40.54 -14.92 11.96
C PRO A 282 40.31 -14.95 13.47
N TRP A 283 40.95 -14.07 14.23
CA TRP A 283 40.77 -13.98 15.68
C TRP A 283 39.50 -13.21 16.08
N LEU A 284 38.92 -12.45 15.15
CA LEU A 284 37.68 -11.72 15.34
C LEU A 284 36.49 -12.67 15.16
N GLN A 285 35.73 -12.86 16.23
CA GLN A 285 34.53 -13.69 16.25
C GLN A 285 33.27 -12.84 16.16
N ASN A 286 32.32 -13.26 15.32
CA ASN A 286 31.03 -12.61 15.11
C ASN A 286 31.18 -11.08 14.88
N PRO A 287 31.95 -10.65 13.87
CA PRO A 287 32.24 -9.23 13.62
C PRO A 287 30.99 -8.41 13.28
N ASP A 288 29.91 -9.07 12.86
CA ASP A 288 28.62 -8.48 12.50
C ASP A 288 27.63 -8.42 13.67
N ALA A 289 27.95 -9.05 14.80
CA ALA A 289 27.17 -8.97 16.03
C ALA A 289 27.47 -7.69 16.82
N GLY A 290 26.52 -7.24 17.65
CA GLY A 290 26.69 -6.05 18.49
C GLY A 290 27.76 -6.18 19.59
N ALA A 291 28.22 -7.40 19.88
CA ALA A 291 29.29 -7.69 20.85
C ALA A 291 30.32 -8.63 20.20
N PRO A 292 31.28 -8.09 19.44
CA PRO A 292 32.30 -8.89 18.77
C PRO A 292 33.30 -9.45 19.79
N GLY A 293 33.68 -10.71 19.58
CA GLY A 293 34.62 -11.43 20.45
C GLY A 293 36.03 -11.45 19.85
N LEU A 294 37.04 -11.54 20.72
CA LEU A 294 38.44 -11.79 20.33
C LEU A 294 38.96 -13.00 21.11
N LEU A 295 39.51 -13.97 20.38
CA LEU A 295 39.85 -15.30 20.90
C LEU A 295 40.79 -15.32 22.12
N TRP A 296 41.81 -14.46 22.14
CA TRP A 296 42.94 -14.55 23.08
C TRP A 296 43.01 -13.37 24.08
N LEU A 297 42.30 -12.27 23.85
CA LEU A 297 42.45 -11.08 24.68
C LEU A 297 41.78 -11.27 26.08
N PRO A 298 42.43 -10.80 27.16
CA PRO A 298 41.85 -10.90 28.50
C PRO A 298 40.53 -10.14 28.63
N GLN A 299 39.57 -10.71 29.38
CA GLN A 299 38.24 -10.12 29.58
C GLN A 299 38.23 -8.79 30.34
N HIS A 300 39.30 -8.45 31.06
CA HIS A 300 39.40 -7.20 31.82
C HIS A 300 39.75 -5.97 30.95
N LEU A 301 40.05 -6.19 29.67
CA LEU A 301 40.40 -5.15 28.72
C LEU A 301 39.14 -4.70 27.96
N GLY A 302 38.83 -3.41 27.97
CA GLY A 302 37.68 -2.89 27.24
C GLY A 302 37.96 -2.85 25.73
N ILE A 303 37.05 -3.40 24.93
CA ILE A 303 37.19 -3.48 23.47
C ILE A 303 36.12 -2.61 22.80
N ASP A 304 36.54 -1.78 21.85
CA ASP A 304 35.71 -0.95 20.98
C ASP A 304 36.09 -1.21 19.51
N MET A 305 35.21 -0.96 18.55
CA MET A 305 35.48 -1.21 17.12
C MET A 305 35.15 0.02 16.28
N VAL A 306 35.98 0.31 15.27
CA VAL A 306 35.73 1.37 14.30
C VAL A 306 36.18 0.93 12.90
N PRO A 307 35.34 1.13 11.85
CA PRO A 307 35.75 0.92 10.47
C PRO A 307 36.70 2.04 10.04
N VAL A 308 37.76 1.69 9.32
CA VAL A 308 38.77 2.63 8.86
C VAL A 308 39.20 2.30 7.43
N PRO A 309 39.36 3.30 6.53
CA PRO A 309 39.91 3.05 5.21
C PRO A 309 41.33 2.50 5.31
N SER A 310 41.64 1.42 4.59
CA SER A 310 42.94 0.74 4.67
C SER A 310 44.13 1.67 4.43
N ASP A 311 43.98 2.65 3.54
CA ASP A 311 44.97 3.70 3.22
C ASP A 311 45.44 4.50 4.46
N SER A 312 44.57 4.66 5.47
CA SER A 312 44.81 5.54 6.63
C SER A 312 45.42 4.80 7.84
N VAL A 313 45.47 3.47 7.81
CA VAL A 313 45.89 2.64 8.95
C VAL A 313 47.36 2.89 9.33
N ALA A 314 48.25 2.99 8.35
CA ALA A 314 49.68 3.16 8.62
C ALA A 314 50.00 4.45 9.40
N GLU A 315 49.30 5.55 9.07
CA GLU A 315 49.43 6.82 9.78
C GLU A 315 48.89 6.72 11.21
N LEU A 316 47.75 6.06 11.41
CA LEU A 316 47.16 5.84 12.73
C LEU A 316 48.08 5.02 13.64
N ILE A 317 48.70 3.95 13.13
CA ILE A 317 49.65 3.15 13.91
C ILE A 317 50.85 4.01 14.31
N ALA A 318 51.50 4.69 13.35
CA ALA A 318 52.69 5.50 13.62
C ALA A 318 52.43 6.60 14.67
N ARG A 319 51.25 7.22 14.62
CA ARG A 319 50.84 8.27 15.56
C ARG A 319 50.54 7.75 16.96
N HIS A 320 50.04 6.52 17.09
CA HIS A 320 49.59 5.95 18.36
C HIS A 320 50.60 5.00 19.01
N LEU A 321 51.61 4.55 18.27
CA LEU A 321 52.66 3.66 18.75
C LEU A 321 53.44 4.20 19.98
N PRO A 322 53.87 5.48 20.07
CA PRO A 322 54.69 5.98 21.18
C PRO A 322 53.88 6.27 22.47
N ARG A 323 52.85 5.48 22.75
CA ARG A 323 52.02 5.58 23.96
C ARG A 323 52.38 4.48 24.94
N ARG A 324 51.96 4.64 26.21
CA ARG A 324 52.18 3.62 27.26
C ARG A 324 51.76 2.23 26.79
N VAL A 325 52.62 1.25 27.07
CA VAL A 325 52.42 -0.19 26.82
C VAL A 325 51.18 -0.69 27.57
N ILE A 326 50.50 -1.66 26.99
CA ILE A 326 49.32 -2.31 27.58
C ILE A 326 49.81 -3.53 28.34
N ASP A 327 49.50 -3.63 29.63
CA ASP A 327 49.81 -4.80 30.46
C ASP A 327 48.61 -5.76 30.43
N LEU A 328 48.83 -6.99 29.99
CA LEU A 328 47.78 -8.02 29.88
C LEU A 328 47.60 -8.84 31.16
N ARG A 329 48.49 -8.69 32.14
CA ARG A 329 48.49 -9.52 33.36
C ARG A 329 47.58 -8.95 34.45
N GLN A 330 47.35 -7.63 34.43
CA GLN A 330 46.60 -6.91 35.46
C GLN A 330 45.56 -5.98 34.83
N GLY A 331 44.37 -5.91 35.44
CA GLY A 331 43.31 -4.99 35.04
C GLY A 331 43.67 -3.54 35.32
N GLY A 332 44.32 -2.87 34.37
CA GLY A 332 44.70 -1.45 34.45
C GLY A 332 43.61 -0.46 34.03
N GLY A 333 42.40 -0.94 33.69
CA GLY A 333 41.34 -0.12 33.08
C GLY A 333 41.65 0.31 31.65
N ASP A 334 42.57 -0.41 30.97
CA ASP A 334 42.97 -0.09 29.60
C ASP A 334 41.89 -0.50 28.61
N ASN A 335 41.58 0.41 27.68
CA ASN A 335 40.65 0.19 26.58
C ASN A 335 41.40 0.20 25.25
N ILE A 336 41.11 -0.77 24.38
CA ILE A 336 41.62 -0.88 23.02
C ILE A 336 40.47 -0.67 22.04
N ARG A 337 40.73 0.11 20.99
CA ARG A 337 39.87 0.24 19.82
C ARG A 337 40.46 -0.55 18.67
N LEU A 338 39.70 -1.51 18.16
CA LEU A 338 40.01 -2.26 16.96
C LEU A 338 39.67 -1.41 15.74
N LEU A 339 40.63 -1.32 14.82
CA LEU A 339 40.46 -0.68 13.53
C LEU A 339 40.26 -1.77 12.49
N LEU A 340 39.05 -1.82 11.91
CA LEU A 340 38.74 -2.70 10.80
C LEU A 340 39.20 -2.04 9.51
N ALA A 341 40.26 -2.56 8.89
CA ALA A 341 40.77 -2.03 7.64
C ALA A 341 39.90 -2.52 6.47
N ILE A 342 39.21 -1.59 5.82
CA ILE A 342 38.26 -1.85 4.74
C ILE A 342 38.71 -1.11 3.49
N ASP A 343 38.39 -1.66 2.31
CA ASP A 343 38.61 -0.97 1.05
C ASP A 343 37.85 0.36 1.00
N ARG A 344 38.45 1.38 0.38
CA ARG A 344 37.82 2.70 0.30
C ARG A 344 36.47 2.70 -0.43
N ARG A 345 36.23 1.73 -1.32
CA ARG A 345 34.95 1.59 -2.04
C ARG A 345 33.82 1.08 -1.15
N ASP A 346 34.16 0.23 -0.18
CA ASP A 346 33.21 -0.42 0.73
C ASP A 346 33.10 0.33 2.07
N TYR A 347 34.00 1.27 2.33
CA TYR A 347 34.03 2.04 3.57
C TYR A 347 32.78 2.91 3.75
N ARG A 348 32.12 2.72 4.90
CA ARG A 348 31.06 3.59 5.41
C ARG A 348 31.28 3.88 6.90
N PRO A 349 30.98 5.09 7.40
CA PRO A 349 31.18 5.44 8.80
C PRO A 349 30.24 4.67 9.76
N ASP A 350 29.06 4.32 9.27
CA ASP A 350 27.95 3.62 9.94
C ASP A 350 28.00 2.09 9.75
N LEU A 351 29.09 1.55 9.21
CA LEU A 351 29.17 0.11 8.86
C LEU A 351 28.98 -0.83 10.07
N LEU A 352 29.28 -0.37 11.28
CA LEU A 352 29.07 -1.15 12.50
C LEU A 352 27.63 -1.07 13.03
N ASP A 353 26.88 -0.06 12.61
CA ASP A 353 25.50 0.10 13.01
C ASP A 353 24.63 -0.96 12.32
N ILE A 354 23.61 -1.46 13.02
CA ILE A 354 22.63 -2.36 12.42
C ILE A 354 21.66 -1.48 11.63
N PRO A 355 21.46 -1.70 10.32
CA PRO A 355 20.59 -0.87 9.49
C PRO A 355 19.19 -0.77 10.12
N PRO A 356 18.72 0.43 10.53
CA PRO A 356 17.43 0.56 11.21
C PRO A 356 16.26 0.27 10.25
N THR A 357 15.13 -0.19 10.79
CA THR A 357 13.85 -0.21 10.07
C THR A 357 13.11 1.11 10.28
N ASP A 358 12.22 1.49 9.35
CA ASP A 358 11.42 2.70 9.48
C ASP A 358 10.30 2.53 10.54
N THR A 359 10.67 2.71 11.81
CA THR A 359 9.75 2.63 12.96
C THR A 359 8.55 3.58 12.86
N ARG A 360 8.68 4.69 12.11
CA ARG A 360 7.56 5.61 11.89
C ARG A 360 6.59 5.04 10.87
N LEU A 361 7.08 4.41 9.80
CA LEU A 361 6.24 3.69 8.86
C LEU A 361 5.51 2.53 9.56
N GLU A 362 6.21 1.78 10.42
CA GLU A 362 5.60 0.74 11.26
C GLU A 362 4.44 1.29 12.11
N ALA A 363 4.60 2.50 12.69
CA ALA A 363 3.51 3.18 13.40
C ALA A 363 2.43 3.72 12.47
N ASP A 364 2.78 4.27 11.31
CA ASP A 364 1.84 4.84 10.34
C ASP A 364 0.92 3.77 9.73
N ILE A 365 1.38 2.51 9.60
CA ILE A 365 0.54 1.35 9.24
C ILE A 365 -0.71 1.27 10.13
N TYR A 366 -0.57 1.46 11.44
CA TYR A 366 -1.71 1.49 12.36
C TYR A 366 -2.66 2.66 12.09
N ARG A 367 -2.12 3.84 11.72
CA ARG A 367 -2.95 5.02 11.39
C ARG A 367 -3.74 4.80 10.11
N PHE A 368 -3.10 4.26 9.07
CA PHE A 368 -3.77 3.93 7.81
C PHE A 368 -4.81 2.83 8.01
N TYR A 369 -4.50 1.80 8.80
CA TYR A 369 -5.47 0.78 9.19
C TYR A 369 -6.67 1.40 9.91
N MET A 370 -6.49 2.26 10.90
CA MET A 370 -7.58 2.93 11.60
C MET A 370 -8.47 3.74 10.64
N ARG A 371 -7.89 4.45 9.67
CA ARG A 371 -8.65 5.19 8.65
C ARG A 371 -9.44 4.25 7.73
N ALA A 372 -8.80 3.22 7.20
CA ALA A 372 -9.44 2.22 6.36
C ALA A 372 -10.55 1.46 7.10
N TYR A 373 -10.32 1.10 8.36
CA TYR A 373 -11.31 0.46 9.21
C TYR A 373 -12.49 1.39 9.51
N ASN A 374 -12.24 2.66 9.84
CA ASN A 374 -13.31 3.62 10.09
C ASN A 374 -14.15 3.90 8.82
N ALA A 375 -13.52 3.92 7.64
CA ALA A 375 -14.22 4.03 6.36
C ALA A 375 -15.07 2.78 6.07
N TRP A 376 -14.48 1.59 6.25
CA TRP A 376 -15.19 0.32 6.16
C TRP A 376 -16.35 0.23 7.16
N HIS A 377 -16.17 0.69 8.40
CA HIS A 377 -17.18 0.67 9.46
C HIS A 377 -18.39 1.52 9.06
N ARG A 378 -18.18 2.75 8.59
CA ARG A 378 -19.26 3.62 8.09
C ARG A 378 -19.95 3.02 6.87
N TRP A 379 -19.17 2.47 5.94
CA TRP A 379 -19.70 1.76 4.77
C TRP A 379 -20.56 0.57 5.19
N ARG A 380 -20.09 -0.25 6.15
CA ARG A 380 -20.76 -1.45 6.65
C ARG A 380 -22.07 -1.11 7.36
N VAL A 381 -22.09 -0.07 8.20
CA VAL A 381 -23.33 0.43 8.83
C VAL A 381 -24.36 0.86 7.77
N GLN A 382 -23.92 1.56 6.71
CA GLN A 382 -24.81 1.99 5.64
C GLN A 382 -25.25 0.84 4.72
N PHE A 383 -24.39 -0.17 4.53
CA PHE A 383 -24.70 -1.40 3.84
C PHE A 383 -25.78 -2.19 4.59
N ASP A 384 -25.60 -2.36 5.90
CA ASP A 384 -26.57 -3.06 6.76
C ASP A 384 -27.92 -2.32 6.77
N ARG A 385 -27.92 -0.98 6.77
CA ARG A 385 -29.18 -0.22 6.61
C ARG A 385 -29.99 -0.58 5.35
N LEU A 386 -29.32 -1.01 4.27
CA LEU A 386 -29.99 -1.42 3.03
C LEU A 386 -30.35 -2.91 3.01
N TYR A 387 -29.42 -3.76 3.46
CA TYR A 387 -29.43 -5.20 3.18
C TYR A 387 -29.44 -6.11 4.42
N PHE A 388 -29.39 -5.55 5.64
CA PHE A 388 -29.41 -6.34 6.87
C PHE A 388 -30.69 -7.16 6.97
N VAL A 389 -30.55 -8.39 7.46
CA VAL A 389 -31.66 -9.30 7.76
C VAL A 389 -31.67 -9.47 9.27
N GLU A 390 -32.78 -9.13 9.92
CA GLU A 390 -32.92 -9.38 11.35
C GLU A 390 -32.98 -10.91 11.58
N PRO A 391 -32.17 -11.47 12.51
CA PRO A 391 -32.27 -12.89 12.82
C PRO A 391 -33.58 -13.15 13.56
N SER A 392 -34.43 -14.03 13.02
CA SER A 392 -35.72 -14.32 13.63
C SER A 392 -35.58 -15.25 14.85
N ASN A 393 -36.45 -15.05 15.85
CA ASN A 393 -36.54 -15.92 17.03
C ASN A 393 -37.29 -17.25 16.77
N GLU A 394 -37.77 -17.48 15.55
CA GLU A 394 -38.42 -18.73 15.14
C GLU A 394 -37.37 -19.69 14.55
N ALA A 395 -37.53 -21.00 14.78
CA ALA A 395 -36.62 -22.00 14.21
C ALA A 395 -36.61 -21.87 12.67
N PRO A 396 -35.42 -21.75 12.04
CA PRO A 396 -35.35 -21.48 10.62
C PRO A 396 -35.96 -22.65 9.83
N LEU A 397 -36.68 -22.33 8.76
CA LEU A 397 -37.29 -23.32 7.89
C LEU A 397 -36.18 -24.20 7.30
N THR A 398 -36.25 -25.52 7.53
CA THR A 398 -35.33 -26.49 6.93
C THR A 398 -35.48 -26.44 5.42
N GLY A 399 -34.45 -25.94 4.74
CA GLY A 399 -34.40 -25.99 3.29
C GLY A 399 -34.29 -27.45 2.80
N PRO A 400 -34.86 -27.80 1.64
CA PRO A 400 -34.56 -29.09 1.00
C PRO A 400 -33.05 -29.24 0.76
N ASP A 401 -32.56 -30.47 0.90
CA ASP A 401 -31.15 -30.91 0.93
C ASP A 401 -30.14 -29.95 0.26
N GLY A 402 -29.22 -29.40 1.06
CA GLY A 402 -28.11 -28.56 0.60
C GLY A 402 -28.35 -27.05 0.65
N MET A 403 -29.46 -26.60 1.24
CA MET A 403 -29.78 -25.18 1.42
C MET A 403 -29.51 -24.66 2.84
N PRO A 404 -29.08 -23.39 2.99
CA PRO A 404 -29.06 -22.73 4.28
C PRO A 404 -30.50 -22.58 4.82
N ALA A 405 -30.66 -22.75 6.13
CA ALA A 405 -31.93 -22.61 6.82
C ALA A 405 -32.40 -21.14 6.75
N ILE A 406 -33.69 -20.91 6.52
CA ILE A 406 -34.23 -19.56 6.25
C ILE A 406 -34.93 -19.03 7.50
N GLU A 407 -34.51 -17.85 7.95
CA GLU A 407 -34.91 -17.30 9.25
C GLU A 407 -36.30 -16.62 9.23
N HIS A 408 -36.81 -16.09 8.10
CA HIS A 408 -38.09 -15.35 8.06
C HIS A 408 -39.27 -16.05 7.35
N ARG A 409 -40.48 -15.89 7.90
CA ARG A 409 -41.75 -16.54 7.48
C ARG A 409 -42.57 -15.76 6.44
N VAL A 410 -42.33 -14.46 6.25
CA VAL A 410 -43.16 -13.57 5.40
C VAL A 410 -42.82 -13.68 3.91
N LEU A 411 -41.58 -14.06 3.58
CA LEU A 411 -41.13 -14.31 2.21
C LEU A 411 -40.98 -15.82 2.00
N ASP A 412 -41.51 -16.34 0.90
CA ASP A 412 -41.28 -17.74 0.50
C ASP A 412 -39.76 -17.96 0.26
N PRO A 413 -39.17 -19.11 0.64
CA PRO A 413 -37.81 -19.50 0.26
C PRO A 413 -37.40 -19.22 -1.19
N ALA A 414 -38.33 -19.39 -2.14
CA ALA A 414 -38.08 -19.05 -3.53
C ALA A 414 -37.96 -17.53 -3.76
N GLN A 415 -38.79 -16.73 -3.08
CA GLN A 415 -38.81 -15.27 -3.18
C GLN A 415 -37.57 -14.63 -2.55
N PHE A 416 -37.06 -15.16 -1.44
CA PHE A 416 -35.82 -14.68 -0.82
C PHE A 416 -34.61 -14.90 -1.73
N ARG A 417 -34.54 -16.06 -2.40
CA ARG A 417 -33.51 -16.34 -3.43
C ARG A 417 -33.58 -15.38 -4.61
N HIS A 418 -34.76 -14.88 -4.97
CA HIS A 418 -34.93 -13.90 -6.04
C HIS A 418 -34.45 -12.48 -5.66
N LEU A 419 -34.21 -12.19 -4.37
CA LEU A 419 -33.67 -10.89 -3.95
C LEU A 419 -32.20 -10.71 -4.31
N ASP A 420 -31.44 -11.81 -4.40
CA ASP A 420 -30.01 -11.84 -4.75
C ASP A 420 -29.22 -10.74 -4.02
N LEU A 421 -29.28 -10.78 -2.67
CA LEU A 421 -28.68 -9.73 -1.84
C LEU A 421 -27.15 -9.74 -1.99
N PRO A 422 -26.53 -8.55 -2.11
CA PRO A 422 -25.08 -8.46 -2.18
C PRO A 422 -24.44 -8.96 -0.88
N LYS A 423 -23.23 -9.49 -0.97
CA LYS A 423 -22.44 -9.86 0.22
C LYS A 423 -21.60 -8.68 0.69
N PRO A 424 -21.46 -8.47 2.01
CA PRO A 424 -20.64 -7.39 2.51
C PRO A 424 -19.15 -7.62 2.26
N ALA A 425 -18.41 -6.54 2.06
CA ALA A 425 -16.96 -6.55 2.01
C ALA A 425 -16.38 -6.86 3.40
N LEU A 426 -15.31 -7.66 3.42
CA LEU A 426 -14.59 -8.00 4.64
C LEU A 426 -13.83 -6.77 5.18
N PRO A 427 -13.61 -6.68 6.51
CA PRO A 427 -12.80 -5.62 7.08
C PRO A 427 -11.34 -5.72 6.59
N PRO A 428 -10.59 -4.59 6.57
CA PRO A 428 -9.17 -4.62 6.24
C PRO A 428 -8.39 -5.51 7.22
N ILE A 429 -7.31 -6.13 6.74
CA ILE A 429 -6.43 -6.97 7.57
C ILE A 429 -5.82 -6.14 8.70
N ALA A 430 -5.89 -6.67 9.93
CA ALA A 430 -5.31 -6.04 11.11
C ALA A 430 -3.77 -5.97 11.01
N PRO A 431 -3.13 -4.89 11.53
CA PRO A 431 -1.68 -4.73 11.45
C PRO A 431 -0.88 -5.90 12.00
N ALA A 432 -1.30 -6.51 13.12
CA ALA A 432 -0.60 -7.66 13.70
C ALA A 432 -0.56 -8.87 12.74
N SER A 433 -1.68 -9.16 12.07
CA SER A 433 -1.76 -10.20 11.05
C SER A 433 -0.96 -9.84 9.80
N LEU A 434 -0.95 -8.56 9.41
CA LEU A 434 -0.13 -8.06 8.31
C LEU A 434 1.37 -8.32 8.57
N PHE A 435 1.90 -7.89 9.71
CA PHE A 435 3.31 -8.12 10.07
C PHE A 435 3.63 -9.61 10.09
N GLY A 436 2.76 -10.45 10.69
CA GLY A 436 2.91 -11.90 10.68
C GLY A 436 2.96 -12.49 9.26
N ASN A 437 2.10 -12.00 8.35
CA ASN A 437 2.08 -12.43 6.95
C ASN A 437 3.34 -11.99 6.17
N VAL A 438 3.91 -10.83 6.46
CA VAL A 438 5.17 -10.37 5.86
C VAL A 438 6.32 -11.25 6.30
N ILE A 439 6.45 -11.51 7.61
CA ILE A 439 7.47 -12.40 8.18
C ILE A 439 7.34 -13.81 7.59
N GLY A 440 6.12 -14.36 7.56
CA GLY A 440 5.86 -15.69 7.01
C GLY A 440 6.24 -15.81 5.53
N ARG A 441 5.90 -14.80 4.71
CA ARG A 441 6.26 -14.75 3.29
C ARG A 441 7.77 -14.64 3.08
N ALA A 442 8.46 -13.80 3.86
CA ALA A 442 9.91 -13.67 3.78
C ALA A 442 10.63 -14.99 4.12
N LEU A 443 10.20 -15.67 5.19
CA LEU A 443 10.76 -16.97 5.59
C LEU A 443 10.52 -18.07 4.55
N GLN A 444 9.37 -18.06 3.88
CA GLN A 444 9.10 -18.97 2.76
C GLN A 444 10.00 -18.69 1.55
N ALA A 445 10.19 -17.41 1.19
CA ALA A 445 11.03 -17.01 0.07
C ALA A 445 12.51 -17.36 0.27
N LEU A 446 13.00 -17.26 1.51
CA LEU A 446 14.38 -17.57 1.88
C LEU A 446 14.66 -19.08 1.99
N GLY A 447 13.67 -19.95 1.77
CA GLY A 447 13.82 -21.41 1.83
C GLY A 447 14.19 -21.94 3.23
N SER A 448 14.06 -21.09 4.25
CA SER A 448 14.60 -21.32 5.60
C SER A 448 13.61 -22.06 6.51
N ALA A 449 13.02 -23.17 6.02
CA ALA A 449 12.29 -24.10 6.88
C ALA A 449 13.24 -24.87 7.85
N ALA A 450 14.57 -24.74 7.67
CA ALA A 450 15.59 -25.49 8.41
C ALA A 450 16.53 -24.63 9.29
N SER A 451 16.39 -23.29 9.30
CA SER A 451 17.13 -22.38 10.19
C SER A 451 16.36 -22.19 11.49
N THR A 452 17.02 -22.30 12.65
CA THR A 452 16.39 -22.17 13.98
C THR A 452 15.99 -20.74 14.36
N ALA A 453 16.40 -19.71 13.60
CA ALA A 453 16.02 -18.32 13.82
C ALA A 453 15.75 -17.56 12.49
N PRO A 454 14.76 -16.65 12.44
CA PRO A 454 14.59 -15.72 11.32
C PRO A 454 15.83 -14.83 11.16
N PRO A 455 16.18 -14.38 9.94
CA PRO A 455 17.21 -13.35 9.76
C PRO A 455 16.68 -11.95 10.06
N TYR A 456 17.59 -11.02 10.34
CA TYR A 456 17.28 -9.59 10.48
C TYR A 456 16.62 -9.01 9.22
N PRO A 457 15.58 -8.16 9.31
CA PRO A 457 14.89 -7.65 10.52
C PRO A 457 13.72 -8.52 11.02
N TYR A 458 13.46 -9.66 10.38
CA TYR A 458 12.31 -10.52 10.68
C TYR A 458 12.43 -11.25 12.03
N ASP A 459 13.63 -11.29 12.61
CA ASP A 459 13.95 -11.85 13.94
C ASP A 459 13.33 -11.06 15.10
N ARG A 460 13.09 -9.75 14.89
CA ARG A 460 12.47 -8.86 15.89
C ARG A 460 10.98 -9.16 16.15
N GLY A 461 10.32 -9.93 15.28
CA GLY A 461 8.91 -10.26 15.39
C GLY A 461 7.97 -9.09 15.07
N VAL A 462 6.73 -9.14 15.59
CA VAL A 462 5.73 -8.10 15.35
C VAL A 462 6.06 -6.85 16.18
N PRO A 463 6.15 -5.65 15.57
CA PRO A 463 6.41 -4.41 16.30
C PRO A 463 5.40 -4.13 17.42
N ALA A 464 5.84 -3.42 18.46
CA ALA A 464 4.97 -3.04 19.56
C ALA A 464 3.87 -2.07 19.11
N GLN A 465 2.64 -2.30 19.59
CA GLN A 465 1.49 -1.47 19.22
C GLN A 465 1.63 -0.03 19.77
N PRO A 466 1.45 1.01 18.93
CA PRO A 466 1.47 2.41 19.39
C PRO A 466 0.33 2.76 20.35
N ASP A 467 0.57 3.70 21.27
CA ASP A 467 -0.42 4.13 22.28
C ASP A 467 -1.73 4.65 21.67
N PHE A 468 -1.66 5.40 20.56
CA PHE A 468 -2.87 5.93 19.90
C PHE A 468 -3.78 4.82 19.34
N TYR A 469 -3.21 3.67 18.94
CA TYR A 469 -3.98 2.54 18.45
C TYR A 469 -4.61 1.79 19.63
N ARG A 470 -3.84 1.57 20.70
CA ARG A 470 -4.34 0.98 21.95
C ARG A 470 -5.52 1.75 22.53
N ASN A 471 -5.46 3.07 22.50
CA ASN A 471 -6.54 3.95 23.00
C ASN A 471 -7.78 3.97 22.10
N TRP A 472 -7.66 3.55 20.84
CA TRP A 472 -8.78 3.48 19.89
C TRP A 472 -9.54 2.15 19.95
N LEU A 473 -8.89 1.07 20.43
CA LEU A 473 -9.53 -0.23 20.63
C LEU A 473 -10.58 -0.14 21.75
N VAL A 474 -11.65 -0.92 21.60
CA VAL A 474 -12.72 -1.05 22.58
C VAL A 474 -12.65 -2.45 23.19
N THR A 475 -12.87 -2.57 24.49
CA THR A 475 -12.93 -3.87 25.17
C THR A 475 -14.31 -4.49 24.97
N VAL A 476 -14.35 -5.66 24.32
CA VAL A 476 -15.55 -6.50 24.18
C VAL A 476 -15.18 -7.88 24.68
N ASP A 477 -15.94 -8.42 25.64
CA ASP A 477 -15.66 -9.73 26.26
C ASP A 477 -14.21 -9.90 26.76
N ASP A 478 -13.68 -8.88 27.44
CA ASP A 478 -12.30 -8.80 27.95
C ASP A 478 -11.18 -8.86 26.88
N VAL A 479 -11.53 -8.76 25.59
CA VAL A 479 -10.58 -8.71 24.48
C VAL A 479 -10.58 -7.31 23.84
N PRO A 480 -9.41 -6.66 23.66
CA PRO A 480 -9.34 -5.38 22.96
C PRO A 480 -9.52 -5.60 21.45
N VAL A 481 -10.63 -5.12 20.90
CA VAL A 481 -10.98 -5.27 19.49
C VAL A 481 -11.25 -3.90 18.85
N PRO A 482 -11.11 -3.78 17.51
CA PRO A 482 -11.59 -2.60 16.79
C PRO A 482 -13.07 -2.31 17.09
N PRO A 483 -13.52 -1.04 17.06
CA PRO A 483 -14.90 -0.67 17.37
C PRO A 483 -15.91 -1.52 16.57
N PRO A 484 -16.75 -2.34 17.22
CA PRO A 484 -17.63 -3.26 16.52
C PRO A 484 -18.71 -2.51 15.72
N VAL A 485 -19.24 -3.16 14.69
CA VAL A 485 -20.37 -2.64 13.93
C VAL A 485 -21.64 -2.82 14.76
N PRO A 486 -22.45 -1.78 14.98
CA PRO A 486 -23.73 -1.91 15.67
C PRO A 486 -24.67 -2.79 14.85
N VAL A 487 -25.27 -3.79 15.49
CA VAL A 487 -26.30 -4.63 14.87
C VAL A 487 -27.59 -3.82 14.78
N PRO A 488 -28.21 -3.65 13.60
CA PRO A 488 -29.49 -2.95 13.46
C PRO A 488 -30.64 -3.68 14.16
N ASP A 489 -31.60 -2.92 14.71
CA ASP A 489 -32.81 -3.46 15.35
C ASP A 489 -33.94 -3.82 14.36
N GLU A 490 -33.82 -3.45 13.09
CA GLU A 490 -34.85 -3.65 12.05
C GLU A 490 -34.22 -4.20 10.76
N ASP A 491 -35.03 -4.90 9.96
CA ASP A 491 -34.70 -5.30 8.59
C ASP A 491 -34.24 -4.12 7.71
N GLY A 492 -33.32 -4.41 6.79
CA GLY A 492 -32.82 -3.49 5.79
C GLY A 492 -33.93 -2.95 4.88
N LEU A 493 -33.73 -1.73 4.35
CA LEU A 493 -34.74 -1.03 3.56
C LEU A 493 -35.23 -1.83 2.34
N VAL A 494 -34.36 -2.62 1.70
CA VAL A 494 -34.73 -3.45 0.53
C VAL A 494 -35.68 -4.57 0.93
N ILE A 495 -35.42 -5.21 2.07
CA ILE A 495 -36.27 -6.28 2.61
C ILE A 495 -37.63 -5.72 3.00
N ARG A 496 -37.66 -4.59 3.70
CA ARG A 496 -38.91 -3.89 4.07
C ARG A 496 -39.75 -3.51 2.86
N TYR A 497 -39.10 -3.07 1.77
CA TYR A 497 -39.79 -2.77 0.53
C TYR A 497 -40.34 -4.06 -0.12
N ALA A 498 -39.58 -5.15 -0.16
CA ALA A 498 -40.04 -6.43 -0.70
C ALA A 498 -41.25 -6.96 0.08
N VAL A 499 -41.21 -6.91 1.41
CA VAL A 499 -42.35 -7.25 2.28
C VAL A 499 -43.56 -6.37 1.97
N ALA A 500 -43.38 -5.05 1.83
CA ALA A 500 -44.46 -4.13 1.52
C ALA A 500 -45.11 -4.41 0.14
N LEU A 501 -44.36 -4.86 -0.86
CA LEU A 501 -44.92 -5.28 -2.16
C LEU A 501 -45.80 -6.53 -2.03
N VAL A 502 -45.36 -7.54 -1.27
CA VAL A 502 -46.14 -8.77 -1.06
C VAL A 502 -47.44 -8.45 -0.32
N GLU A 503 -47.38 -7.57 0.69
CA GLU A 503 -48.56 -7.07 1.39
C GLU A 503 -49.52 -6.31 0.46
N LEU A 504 -48.98 -5.50 -0.46
CA LEU A 504 -49.79 -4.78 -1.46
C LEU A 504 -50.52 -5.76 -2.39
N GLU A 505 -49.84 -6.79 -2.91
CA GLU A 505 -50.46 -7.81 -3.76
C GLU A 505 -51.57 -8.56 -3.01
N ALA A 506 -51.36 -8.88 -1.72
CA ALA A 506 -52.38 -9.47 -0.88
C ALA A 506 -53.61 -8.55 -0.73
N ILE A 507 -53.42 -7.25 -0.55
CA ILE A 507 -54.50 -6.25 -0.49
C ILE A 507 -55.22 -6.14 -1.84
N GLU A 508 -54.49 -6.13 -2.97
CA GLU A 508 -55.10 -6.10 -4.31
C GLU A 508 -55.98 -7.33 -4.57
N ASN A 509 -55.52 -8.52 -4.19
CA ASN A 509 -56.31 -9.74 -4.30
C ASN A 509 -57.58 -9.67 -3.43
N GLN A 510 -57.49 -9.10 -2.23
CA GLN A 510 -58.67 -8.79 -1.40
C GLN A 510 -59.60 -7.76 -2.05
N ILE A 511 -59.06 -6.74 -2.73
CA ILE A 511 -59.87 -5.76 -3.48
C ILE A 511 -60.60 -6.42 -4.64
N ARG A 512 -59.92 -7.26 -5.44
CA ARG A 512 -60.52 -7.99 -6.58
C ARG A 512 -61.68 -8.88 -6.12
N THR A 513 -61.49 -9.62 -5.03
CA THR A 513 -62.53 -10.49 -4.47
C THR A 513 -63.72 -9.69 -3.93
N VAL A 514 -63.48 -8.59 -3.22
CA VAL A 514 -64.56 -7.70 -2.71
C VAL A 514 -65.31 -7.00 -3.86
N ARG A 515 -64.59 -6.54 -4.89
CA ARG A 515 -65.17 -5.89 -6.08
C ARG A 515 -66.04 -6.84 -6.89
N SER A 516 -65.56 -8.06 -7.14
CA SER A 516 -66.36 -9.10 -7.79
C SER A 516 -67.66 -9.38 -7.03
N ARG A 517 -67.60 -9.47 -5.69
CA ARG A 517 -68.79 -9.63 -4.85
C ARG A 517 -69.74 -8.43 -4.92
N LEU A 518 -69.21 -7.21 -5.01
CA LEU A 518 -70.00 -5.98 -5.15
C LEU A 518 -70.72 -5.92 -6.50
N GLU A 519 -70.03 -6.22 -7.61
CA GLU A 519 -70.59 -6.27 -8.97
C GLU A 519 -71.72 -7.31 -9.06
N LYS A 520 -71.49 -8.54 -8.58
CA LYS A 520 -72.52 -9.58 -8.49
C LYS A 520 -73.75 -9.17 -7.67
N THR A 521 -73.55 -8.41 -6.59
CA THR A 521 -74.64 -7.89 -5.74
C THR A 521 -75.42 -6.76 -6.44
N ARG A 522 -74.72 -5.90 -7.19
CA ARG A 522 -75.33 -4.85 -8.01
C ARG A 522 -76.20 -5.44 -9.10
N ASP A 523 -75.73 -6.47 -9.79
CA ASP A 523 -76.47 -7.12 -10.87
C ASP A 523 -77.76 -7.77 -10.36
N LEU A 524 -77.69 -8.48 -9.23
CA LEU A 524 -78.89 -9.03 -8.58
C LEU A 524 -79.89 -7.93 -8.20
N LEU A 525 -79.41 -6.80 -7.67
CA LEU A 525 -80.23 -5.65 -7.31
C LEU A 525 -80.92 -5.05 -8.55
N LEU A 526 -80.19 -4.92 -9.67
CA LEU A 526 -80.76 -4.45 -10.94
C LEU A 526 -81.85 -5.40 -11.46
N LEU A 527 -81.61 -6.72 -11.41
CA LEU A 527 -82.61 -7.73 -11.79
C LEU A 527 -83.86 -7.66 -10.90
N MET A 528 -83.69 -7.49 -9.59
CA MET A 528 -84.81 -7.31 -8.66
C MET A 528 -85.61 -6.02 -8.93
N ARG A 529 -84.93 -4.92 -9.29
CA ARG A 529 -85.61 -3.65 -9.66
C ARG A 529 -86.34 -3.76 -11.00
N GLN A 530 -85.74 -4.41 -12.00
CA GLN A 530 -86.42 -4.70 -13.27
C GLN A 530 -87.67 -5.57 -13.06
N GLN A 531 -87.61 -6.54 -12.14
CA GLN A 531 -88.77 -7.34 -11.78
C GLN A 531 -89.84 -6.53 -11.02
N LEU A 532 -89.43 -5.56 -10.19
CA LEU A 532 -90.37 -4.66 -9.53
C LEU A 532 -91.05 -3.74 -10.57
N ASP A 533 -90.29 -3.22 -11.54
CA ASP A 533 -90.81 -2.40 -12.63
C ASP A 533 -91.85 -3.18 -13.45
N SER A 534 -91.58 -4.44 -13.78
CA SER A 534 -92.56 -5.31 -14.47
C SER A 534 -93.83 -5.51 -13.63
N GLN A 535 -93.69 -5.70 -12.31
CA GLN A 535 -94.81 -5.79 -11.39
C GLN A 535 -95.59 -4.46 -11.27
N THR A 536 -94.93 -3.30 -11.36
CA THR A 536 -95.63 -2.00 -11.31
C THR A 536 -96.57 -1.80 -12.51
N VAL A 537 -96.23 -2.35 -13.67
CA VAL A 537 -97.12 -2.37 -14.84
C VAL A 537 -98.37 -3.20 -14.52
N ALA A 538 -98.21 -4.36 -13.89
CA ALA A 538 -99.34 -5.18 -13.44
C ALA A 538 -100.15 -4.55 -12.28
N LEU A 539 -99.51 -3.74 -11.42
CA LEU A 539 -100.19 -2.99 -10.35
C LEU A 539 -100.91 -1.73 -10.85
N SER A 540 -100.62 -1.24 -12.06
CA SER A 540 -101.33 -0.08 -12.63
C SER A 540 -102.81 -0.37 -12.88
N SER A 541 -103.15 -1.62 -13.22
CA SER A 541 -104.55 -2.05 -13.38
C SER A 541 -105.32 -2.06 -12.05
N LEU A 542 -104.65 -2.34 -10.93
CA LEU A 542 -105.24 -2.27 -9.58
C LEU A 542 -105.68 -0.84 -9.23
N ALA A 543 -104.92 0.17 -9.65
CA ALA A 543 -105.23 1.58 -9.45
C ALA A 543 -106.30 2.12 -10.42
N GLY A 544 -106.84 1.28 -11.31
CA GLY A 544 -107.75 1.70 -12.39
C GLY A 544 -107.04 2.45 -13.53
N GLY A 545 -105.71 2.39 -13.58
CA GLY A 545 -104.87 3.05 -14.57
C GLY A 545 -104.53 2.21 -15.79
N VAL A 546 -103.89 2.83 -16.78
CA VAL A 546 -103.36 2.17 -17.99
C VAL A 546 -101.84 2.04 -17.86
N ALA A 547 -101.27 0.95 -18.38
CA ALA A 547 -99.82 0.74 -18.41
C ALA A 547 -99.07 2.00 -18.91
N GLY A 548 -98.20 2.57 -18.06
CA GLY A 548 -97.39 3.75 -18.37
C GLY A 548 -97.95 5.10 -17.87
N ASP A 549 -99.13 5.14 -17.24
CA ASP A 549 -99.74 6.38 -16.70
C ASP A 549 -99.15 6.85 -15.35
N GLY A 550 -98.25 6.07 -14.75
CA GLY A 550 -97.60 6.37 -13.48
C GLY A 550 -98.39 5.94 -12.22
N ASN A 551 -99.63 5.47 -12.35
CA ASN A 551 -100.47 5.06 -11.21
C ASN A 551 -99.96 3.79 -10.53
N GLY A 552 -99.46 2.81 -11.30
CA GLY A 552 -98.82 1.61 -10.75
C GLY A 552 -97.57 1.90 -9.91
N LEU A 553 -96.84 2.97 -10.24
CA LEU A 553 -95.67 3.42 -9.49
C LEU A 553 -96.07 4.14 -8.19
N GLN A 554 -97.23 4.81 -8.16
CA GLN A 554 -97.82 5.33 -6.92
C GLN A 554 -98.21 4.20 -5.97
N VAL A 555 -98.83 3.13 -6.48
CA VAL A 555 -99.15 1.92 -5.69
C VAL A 555 -97.88 1.24 -5.19
N ALA A 556 -96.85 1.11 -6.03
CA ALA A 556 -95.56 0.53 -5.64
C ALA A 556 -94.91 1.28 -4.47
N ARG A 557 -95.03 2.61 -4.41
CA ARG A 557 -94.55 3.44 -3.28
C ARG A 557 -95.32 3.15 -1.98
N TRP A 558 -96.55 2.70 -2.05
CA TRP A 558 -97.38 2.38 -0.88
C TRP A 558 -97.22 0.94 -0.39
N LEU A 559 -96.62 0.05 -1.19
CA LEU A 559 -96.41 -1.37 -0.82
C LEU A 559 -95.84 -1.57 0.59
N PRO A 560 -94.81 -0.84 1.07
CA PRO A 560 -94.25 -1.08 2.39
C PRO A 560 -95.19 -0.69 3.54
N TYR A 561 -96.17 0.17 3.29
CA TYR A 561 -96.95 0.87 4.32
C TYR A 561 -98.45 0.57 4.26
N ALA A 562 -98.95 -0.06 3.20
CA ALA A 562 -100.36 -0.33 2.99
C ALA A 562 -100.66 -1.83 3.01
N SER A 563 -101.88 -2.22 3.38
CA SER A 563 -102.41 -3.59 3.26
C SER A 563 -103.74 -3.54 2.52
N LEU A 564 -103.95 -4.43 1.55
CA LEU A 564 -105.24 -4.54 0.87
C LEU A 564 -106.26 -5.16 1.83
N ASN A 565 -107.42 -4.52 1.97
CA ASN A 565 -108.53 -5.07 2.75
C ASN A 565 -109.41 -5.92 1.83
N THR A 566 -109.27 -7.25 1.92
CA THR A 566 -109.92 -8.21 1.02
C THR A 566 -111.24 -8.80 1.55
N ASN A 567 -111.77 -8.22 2.64
CA ASN A 567 -112.97 -8.74 3.30
C ASN A 567 -114.29 -8.11 2.83
N LEU A 568 -114.26 -7.16 1.89
CA LEU A 568 -115.45 -6.46 1.39
C LEU A 568 -115.77 -6.93 -0.04
N ILE A 569 -116.92 -7.60 -0.20
CA ILE A 569 -117.52 -7.90 -1.51
C ILE A 569 -118.61 -6.84 -1.73
N PRO A 570 -118.64 -6.09 -2.84
CA PRO A 570 -119.71 -5.11 -3.08
C PRO A 570 -121.07 -5.81 -3.24
N GLU A 571 -122.05 -5.44 -2.42
CA GLU A 571 -123.48 -5.71 -2.69
C GLU A 571 -123.96 -4.79 -3.84
N GLU A 572 -124.54 -5.44 -4.85
CA GLU A 572 -125.35 -5.00 -6.01
C GLU A 572 -125.36 -3.53 -6.50
N LEU A 573 -125.27 -3.37 -7.83
CA LEU A 573 -126.03 -2.37 -8.58
C LEU A 573 -126.58 -2.99 -9.87
N SER A 574 -127.76 -3.60 -9.74
CA SER A 574 -128.68 -3.91 -10.84
C SER A 574 -129.64 -2.73 -11.00
N ALA A 575 -129.51 -1.98 -12.10
CA ALA A 575 -130.60 -1.36 -12.87
C ALA A 575 -130.03 -0.34 -13.89
N ALA A 576 -130.37 -0.53 -15.16
CA ALA A 576 -130.22 0.48 -16.20
C ALA A 576 -131.34 1.52 -16.08
N THR A 577 -131.05 2.82 -16.24
CA THR A 577 -131.49 3.64 -17.40
C THR A 577 -131.21 5.15 -17.24
N ALA A 578 -130.92 5.76 -18.40
CA ALA A 578 -131.25 7.12 -18.84
C ALA A 578 -130.44 8.34 -18.31
N SER A 579 -129.56 8.82 -19.20
CA SER A 579 -129.40 10.21 -19.72
C SER A 579 -129.58 11.41 -18.78
N VAL A 580 -128.67 12.40 -18.91
CA VAL A 580 -128.96 13.80 -19.28
C VAL A 580 -127.65 14.60 -19.47
N THR A 581 -127.49 15.06 -20.71
CA THR A 581 -126.88 16.30 -21.26
C THR A 581 -125.70 17.05 -20.65
N ALA A 582 -124.84 17.45 -21.60
CA ALA A 582 -123.95 18.60 -21.69
C ALA A 582 -124.32 19.90 -20.95
N ALA A 583 -123.28 20.60 -20.46
CA ALA A 583 -123.06 22.03 -20.69
C ALA A 583 -121.57 22.38 -20.57
N ALA A 584 -121.03 22.99 -21.63
CA ALA A 584 -119.72 23.67 -21.70
C ALA A 584 -119.84 25.10 -21.08
N PRO A 585 -118.93 26.06 -21.30
CA PRO A 585 -117.49 26.06 -21.64
C PRO A 585 -116.66 27.00 -20.71
N VAL A 586 -115.32 26.90 -20.67
CA VAL A 586 -114.43 28.09 -20.59
C VAL A 586 -113.12 27.78 -21.30
N GLN A 587 -112.71 28.69 -22.18
CA GLN A 587 -111.53 28.69 -23.02
C GLN A 587 -110.72 29.96 -22.70
N ARG A 588 -109.39 29.90 -22.92
CA ARG A 588 -108.43 31.01 -23.18
C ARG A 588 -107.90 31.77 -21.94
N THR A 589 -106.64 32.22 -21.85
CA THR A 589 -105.62 32.53 -22.87
C THR A 589 -104.21 32.72 -22.25
N ALA A 590 -103.22 32.80 -23.13
CA ALA A 590 -101.77 32.97 -22.97
C ALA A 590 -101.25 34.26 -22.29
N ALA A 591 -99.99 34.18 -21.81
CA ALA A 591 -98.91 35.17 -21.91
C ALA A 591 -97.58 34.44 -21.53
N THR A 592 -96.62 34.18 -22.42
CA THR A 592 -95.51 35.02 -22.97
C THR A 592 -94.46 35.55 -21.98
N ALA A 593 -93.19 35.39 -22.42
CA ALA A 593 -91.92 35.99 -22.01
C ALA A 593 -91.09 35.20 -20.95
N GLY A 594 -89.78 34.97 -21.12
CA GLY A 594 -88.87 35.53 -22.11
C GLY A 594 -87.51 34.82 -22.24
N THR A 595 -86.93 35.09 -23.40
CA THR A 595 -85.52 35.10 -23.82
C THR A 595 -84.47 35.41 -22.76
N ALA A 596 -83.33 34.71 -22.79
CA ALA A 596 -82.00 35.25 -23.17
C ALA A 596 -80.84 34.29 -22.86
N THR A 597 -79.95 34.07 -23.83
CA THR A 597 -78.50 33.81 -23.66
C THR A 597 -77.76 35.14 -23.94
N PRO A 598 -76.41 35.24 -23.87
CA PRO A 598 -75.39 34.77 -22.94
C PRO A 598 -74.64 35.98 -22.29
N THR A 599 -73.67 35.78 -21.39
CA THR A 599 -72.34 36.47 -21.39
C THR A 599 -71.49 36.21 -20.12
N THR A 600 -70.21 36.22 -20.44
CA THR A 600 -68.93 36.33 -19.72
C THR A 600 -68.82 37.41 -18.63
N GLU A 601 -67.80 37.21 -17.78
CA GLU A 601 -66.75 38.17 -17.36
C GLU A 601 -66.63 38.66 -15.88
N THR A 602 -65.62 38.07 -15.22
CA THR A 602 -64.42 38.67 -14.56
C THR A 602 -64.42 39.46 -13.23
N ALA A 603 -63.28 39.20 -12.54
CA ALA A 603 -62.45 40.04 -11.65
C ALA A 603 -62.57 39.72 -10.13
N THR A 604 -61.51 39.57 -9.31
CA THR A 604 -60.06 39.81 -9.44
C THR A 604 -59.30 39.17 -8.25
N ARG A 605 -58.12 38.61 -8.56
CA ARG A 605 -56.82 38.53 -7.84
C ARG A 605 -56.75 38.68 -6.31
N LEU A 606 -56.08 37.72 -5.67
CA LEU A 606 -54.80 37.96 -4.97
C LEU A 606 -53.86 36.75 -5.15
N SER A 607 -52.66 37.08 -5.60
CA SER A 607 -51.51 36.22 -5.90
C SER A 607 -50.78 35.75 -4.65
N LYS A 608 -50.27 34.51 -4.65
CA LYS A 608 -48.88 34.20 -4.26
C LYS A 608 -48.36 33.02 -5.09
N SER A 609 -47.31 33.36 -5.84
CA SER A 609 -46.47 32.58 -6.73
C SER A 609 -45.56 31.60 -6.02
N PHE A 610 -45.36 30.39 -6.56
CA PHE A 610 -44.05 29.71 -6.57
C PHE A 610 -43.97 28.72 -7.76
N SER A 611 -43.11 29.09 -8.71
CA SER A 611 -42.36 28.25 -9.69
C SER A 611 -43.10 27.27 -10.61
N SER A 612 -43.54 27.78 -11.77
CA SER A 612 -43.74 27.03 -13.02
C SER A 612 -42.57 27.24 -14.00
N ASN A 613 -41.32 27.03 -13.55
CA ASN A 613 -40.11 27.13 -14.37
C ASN A 613 -39.22 25.86 -14.35
N LEU A 614 -39.76 24.71 -13.91
CA LEU A 614 -39.00 23.44 -13.86
C LEU A 614 -39.45 22.36 -14.86
N LEU A 615 -40.59 22.55 -15.55
CA LEU A 615 -41.13 21.52 -16.45
C LEU A 615 -40.84 21.76 -17.93
N THR A 616 -40.37 22.95 -18.32
CA THR A 616 -39.94 23.25 -19.69
C THR A 616 -38.45 23.00 -19.93
N SER A 617 -37.65 22.72 -18.89
CA SER A 617 -36.23 22.41 -18.99
C SER A 617 -35.92 20.89 -19.03
N ALA A 618 -36.92 20.03 -18.78
CA ALA A 618 -36.75 18.58 -18.72
C ALA A 618 -37.29 17.82 -19.94
N LEU A 619 -37.96 18.50 -20.88
CA LEU A 619 -38.61 17.87 -22.04
C LEU A 619 -37.90 18.12 -23.38
N ASN A 620 -36.71 18.73 -23.38
CA ASN A 620 -35.89 18.95 -24.59
C ASN A 620 -34.62 18.09 -24.66
N THR A 621 -34.50 17.02 -23.85
CA THR A 621 -33.39 16.05 -23.95
C THR A 621 -33.90 14.62 -24.01
N SER A 622 -34.69 14.31 -25.03
CA SER A 622 -34.90 12.91 -25.42
C SER A 622 -35.13 12.81 -26.93
N ILE A 623 -34.04 12.83 -27.69
CA ILE A 623 -33.81 11.94 -28.84
C ILE A 623 -32.28 11.74 -28.93
N SER A 624 -31.86 10.46 -28.95
CA SER A 624 -30.50 9.93 -29.11
C SER A 624 -29.53 9.93 -27.91
N SER A 625 -29.89 9.20 -26.86
CA SER A 625 -28.91 8.34 -26.15
C SER A 625 -29.69 7.44 -25.19
N THR A 626 -29.72 6.14 -25.47
CA THR A 626 -30.04 5.12 -24.47
C THR A 626 -29.10 5.32 -23.27
N PRO A 627 -29.59 5.56 -22.04
CA PRO A 627 -28.73 5.72 -20.90
C PRO A 627 -28.12 4.37 -20.49
N THR A 628 -26.82 4.40 -20.23
CA THR A 628 -25.86 3.32 -20.01
C THR A 628 -26.05 2.56 -18.67
N TYR A 629 -27.29 2.33 -18.23
CA TYR A 629 -27.57 1.59 -16.98
C TYR A 629 -27.74 0.08 -17.18
N LEU A 630 -27.79 -0.40 -18.43
CA LEU A 630 -27.98 -1.82 -18.76
C LEU A 630 -26.67 -2.60 -18.89
N THR A 631 -25.51 -1.99 -18.59
CA THR A 631 -24.19 -2.63 -18.67
C THR A 631 -23.40 -2.57 -17.35
N THR A 632 -24.05 -2.25 -16.23
CA THR A 632 -23.41 -2.26 -14.89
C THR A 632 -23.59 -3.62 -14.21
N LYS A 633 -22.50 -4.11 -13.60
CA LYS A 633 -22.32 -5.50 -13.14
C LYS A 633 -23.40 -5.99 -12.16
N PRO A 634 -23.83 -7.26 -12.23
CA PRO A 634 -24.83 -7.86 -11.35
C PRO A 634 -24.37 -8.18 -9.91
N GLU A 635 -23.14 -7.83 -9.51
CA GLU A 635 -22.55 -8.24 -8.22
C GLU A 635 -22.69 -7.17 -7.10
N THR A 636 -23.10 -5.94 -7.44
CA THR A 636 -23.18 -4.80 -6.50
C THR A 636 -24.60 -4.30 -6.22
N TYR A 637 -25.61 -4.90 -6.85
CA TYR A 637 -27.02 -4.51 -6.79
C TYR A 637 -27.88 -5.72 -6.47
N SER A 638 -28.94 -5.52 -5.68
CA SER A 638 -29.99 -6.53 -5.60
C SER A 638 -30.77 -6.56 -6.92
N ALA A 639 -31.19 -7.75 -7.38
CA ALA A 639 -32.00 -7.90 -8.60
C ALA A 639 -33.29 -7.07 -8.56
N PHE A 640 -33.73 -6.77 -7.35
CA PHE A 640 -34.95 -6.07 -7.03
C PHE A 640 -34.82 -4.54 -7.18
N GLU A 641 -33.67 -3.92 -6.84
CA GLU A 641 -33.40 -2.50 -7.06
C GLU A 641 -33.47 -2.10 -8.54
N LEU A 642 -33.02 -2.98 -9.43
CA LEU A 642 -33.13 -2.81 -10.88
C LEU A 642 -34.60 -2.77 -11.35
N GLY A 643 -35.51 -3.42 -10.63
CA GLY A 643 -36.95 -3.46 -10.90
C GLY A 643 -37.74 -2.23 -10.46
N ILE A 644 -37.26 -1.46 -9.47
CA ILE A 644 -37.95 -0.28 -8.90
C ILE A 644 -38.18 0.80 -9.98
N ASN A 645 -37.20 1.00 -10.87
CA ASN A 645 -37.32 1.95 -11.98
C ASN A 645 -38.31 1.49 -13.06
N LYS A 646 -38.42 0.17 -13.28
CA LYS A 646 -39.37 -0.42 -14.22
C LYS A 646 -40.80 -0.35 -13.68
N GLN A 647 -41.01 -0.57 -12.38
CA GLN A 647 -42.32 -0.42 -11.74
C GLN A 647 -42.87 1.01 -11.82
N ARG A 648 -42.01 2.04 -11.76
CA ARG A 648 -42.44 3.44 -11.94
C ARG A 648 -42.85 3.74 -13.39
N LEU A 649 -42.14 3.18 -14.36
CA LEU A 649 -42.48 3.25 -15.79
C LEU A 649 -43.76 2.45 -16.11
N ASP A 650 -43.94 1.30 -15.49
CA ASP A 650 -45.15 0.48 -15.61
C ASP A 650 -46.35 1.13 -14.88
N LEU A 651 -46.14 1.85 -13.77
CA LEU A 651 -47.19 2.67 -13.12
C LEU A 651 -47.64 3.83 -14.01
N LEU A 652 -46.71 4.49 -14.70
CA LEU A 652 -47.03 5.52 -15.70
C LEU A 652 -47.74 4.92 -16.93
N ALA A 653 -47.40 3.69 -17.33
CA ALA A 653 -48.08 2.97 -18.40
C ALA A 653 -49.46 2.43 -17.99
N ASN A 654 -49.65 2.08 -16.72
CA ASN A 654 -50.88 1.51 -16.16
C ASN A 654 -51.89 2.56 -15.69
N LEU A 655 -51.46 3.81 -15.44
CA LEU A 655 -52.37 4.94 -15.22
C LEU A 655 -53.34 5.19 -16.40
N GLY A 656 -53.04 4.67 -17.59
CA GLY A 656 -53.92 4.73 -18.76
C GLY A 656 -54.80 3.49 -19.02
N LYS A 657 -54.68 2.41 -18.23
CA LYS A 657 -55.35 1.12 -18.51
C LYS A 657 -55.87 0.42 -17.26
N SER A 658 -56.89 0.99 -16.62
CA SER A 658 -57.77 0.20 -15.74
C SER A 658 -59.23 0.67 -15.80
N ALA A 659 -59.83 0.56 -16.99
CA ALA A 659 -61.28 0.35 -17.10
C ALA A 659 -61.48 -1.17 -17.20
N VAL A 660 -61.75 -1.81 -16.06
CA VAL A 660 -63.03 -2.46 -15.72
C VAL A 660 -63.40 -3.62 -16.66
N SER A 661 -63.57 -4.79 -16.03
CA SER A 661 -64.14 -6.03 -16.51
C SER A 661 -65.23 -5.84 -17.58
N LYS A 662 -65.21 -6.71 -18.60
CA LYS A 662 -66.37 -6.93 -19.47
C LYS A 662 -67.58 -7.28 -18.58
N PRO A 663 -68.78 -6.72 -18.83
CA PRO A 663 -69.98 -7.15 -18.13
C PRO A 663 -70.17 -8.66 -18.32
N ALA A 664 -70.44 -9.38 -17.23
CA ALA A 664 -70.50 -10.85 -17.21
C ALA A 664 -71.80 -11.43 -17.80
N PHE A 665 -72.55 -10.65 -18.60
CA PHE A 665 -73.82 -11.08 -19.16
C PHE A 665 -73.79 -11.07 -20.69
N ASP A 666 -73.89 -12.27 -21.28
CA ASP A 666 -74.58 -12.45 -22.56
C ASP A 666 -76.07 -12.50 -22.24
N ALA A 667 -76.83 -11.56 -22.80
CA ALA A 667 -78.27 -11.48 -22.62
C ALA A 667 -78.92 -12.79 -23.08
N LYS A 668 -79.36 -13.64 -22.13
CA LYS A 668 -80.43 -14.59 -22.43
C LYS A 668 -81.68 -13.77 -22.69
N GLU A 669 -82.20 -13.84 -23.91
CA GLU A 669 -83.51 -13.30 -24.26
C GLU A 669 -84.57 -13.88 -23.31
N PHE A 670 -85.00 -13.07 -22.34
CA PHE A 670 -86.24 -13.33 -21.65
C PHE A 670 -87.37 -13.06 -22.65
N ARG A 671 -88.17 -14.09 -22.94
CA ARG A 671 -89.38 -13.95 -23.76
C ARG A 671 -90.39 -13.09 -23.00
N PHE A 672 -90.32 -11.77 -23.18
CA PHE A 672 -91.43 -10.88 -22.87
C PHE A 672 -92.55 -11.19 -23.86
N GLY A 673 -93.58 -11.90 -23.39
CA GLY A 673 -94.78 -12.18 -24.16
C GLY A 673 -95.48 -10.89 -24.55
N VAL A 674 -95.81 -10.78 -25.84
CA VAL A 674 -96.69 -9.75 -26.40
C VAL A 674 -98.01 -9.71 -25.62
N LEU A 675 -98.51 -8.49 -25.37
CA LEU A 675 -99.77 -8.23 -24.67
C LEU A 675 -100.96 -8.78 -25.47
N ASP A 676 -101.43 -9.98 -25.14
CA ASP A 676 -102.79 -10.41 -25.50
C ASP A 676 -103.78 -9.76 -24.54
N HIS A 677 -104.72 -8.98 -25.08
CA HIS A 677 -105.72 -8.19 -24.34
C HIS A 677 -106.83 -9.03 -23.66
N ILE A 678 -106.53 -10.26 -23.22
CA ILE A 678 -107.49 -11.16 -22.57
C ILE A 678 -107.06 -11.38 -21.11
N SER A 679 -107.71 -10.66 -20.19
CA SER A 679 -107.60 -10.78 -18.71
C SER A 679 -106.15 -10.81 -18.16
N PRO A 680 -105.48 -9.65 -18.01
CA PRO A 680 -104.09 -9.57 -17.53
C PRO A 680 -103.86 -10.25 -16.17
N GLU A 681 -104.88 -10.33 -15.32
CA GLU A 681 -104.82 -10.84 -13.95
C GLU A 681 -104.38 -12.31 -13.82
N ILE A 682 -104.69 -13.15 -14.81
CA ILE A 682 -104.47 -14.61 -14.72
C ILE A 682 -102.98 -14.96 -14.89
N ASN A 683 -102.29 -14.23 -15.76
CA ASN A 683 -100.92 -14.54 -16.13
C ASN A 683 -99.89 -13.69 -15.38
N GLU A 684 -100.23 -12.48 -14.94
CA GLU A 684 -99.24 -11.56 -14.36
C GLU A 684 -98.76 -11.99 -12.97
N TYR A 685 -99.63 -12.51 -12.07
CA TYR A 685 -99.15 -13.04 -10.77
C TYR A 685 -98.27 -14.27 -10.96
N ARG A 686 -98.65 -15.17 -11.88
CA ARG A 686 -97.87 -16.38 -12.19
C ARG A 686 -96.48 -16.02 -12.74
N LYS A 687 -96.41 -15.06 -13.67
CA LYS A 687 -95.14 -14.50 -14.19
C LYS A 687 -94.32 -13.83 -13.09
N ALA A 688 -94.95 -13.04 -12.23
CA ALA A 688 -94.28 -12.37 -11.10
C ALA A 688 -93.68 -13.38 -10.11
N TYR A 689 -94.43 -14.41 -9.73
CA TYR A 689 -94.01 -15.48 -8.83
C TYR A 689 -92.84 -16.28 -9.41
N PHE A 690 -92.94 -16.75 -10.66
CA PHE A 690 -91.86 -17.51 -11.29
C PHE A 690 -90.62 -16.65 -11.54
N GLY A 691 -90.79 -15.38 -11.94
CA GLY A 691 -89.65 -14.45 -12.04
C GLY A 691 -88.98 -14.21 -10.68
N MET A 692 -89.73 -14.17 -9.57
CA MET A 692 -89.16 -14.11 -8.22
C MET A 692 -88.46 -15.40 -7.80
N GLN A 693 -88.98 -16.57 -8.18
CA GLN A 693 -88.28 -17.85 -7.94
C GLN A 693 -87.00 -17.96 -8.79
N ASP A 694 -87.01 -17.46 -10.03
CA ASP A 694 -85.83 -17.38 -10.89
C ASP A 694 -84.77 -16.42 -10.30
N LEU A 695 -85.18 -15.33 -9.65
CA LEU A 695 -84.25 -14.48 -8.89
C LEU A 695 -83.63 -15.21 -7.69
N VAL A 696 -84.33 -16.18 -7.10
CA VAL A 696 -83.81 -16.99 -5.98
C VAL A 696 -82.89 -18.12 -6.47
N THR A 697 -83.15 -18.70 -7.64
CA THR A 697 -82.28 -19.72 -8.26
C THR A 697 -80.99 -19.09 -8.79
N THR A 698 -81.06 -17.93 -9.44
CA THR A 698 -79.89 -17.18 -9.94
C THR A 698 -78.90 -16.78 -8.84
N ILE A 699 -79.32 -16.69 -7.57
CA ILE A 699 -78.40 -16.49 -6.43
C ILE A 699 -77.40 -17.65 -6.29
N GLN A 700 -77.81 -18.88 -6.62
CA GLN A 700 -76.92 -20.04 -6.56
C GLN A 700 -75.87 -20.02 -7.68
N ASP A 701 -76.22 -19.44 -8.82
CA ASP A 701 -75.32 -19.32 -9.98
C ASP A 701 -74.35 -18.14 -9.82
N LEU A 702 -74.77 -17.07 -9.14
CA LEU A 702 -73.97 -15.84 -9.01
C LEU A 702 -72.98 -15.85 -7.85
N PHE A 703 -73.31 -16.45 -6.70
CA PHE A 703 -72.51 -16.36 -5.47
C PHE A 703 -71.91 -17.71 -5.04
N ASP A 704 -70.81 -17.66 -4.28
CA ASP A 704 -70.21 -18.83 -3.63
C ASP A 704 -71.27 -19.56 -2.78
N PRO A 705 -71.24 -20.91 -2.65
CA PRO A 705 -72.32 -21.70 -2.05
C PRO A 705 -72.68 -21.31 -0.60
N THR A 706 -71.69 -20.85 0.17
CA THR A 706 -71.88 -20.34 1.55
C THR A 706 -72.60 -18.98 1.55
N ASP A 707 -72.18 -18.06 0.70
CA ASP A 707 -72.79 -16.74 0.55
C ASP A 707 -74.20 -16.83 -0.07
N ALA A 708 -74.39 -17.72 -1.04
CA ALA A 708 -75.67 -18.01 -1.69
C ALA A 708 -76.69 -18.58 -0.70
N SER A 709 -76.30 -19.58 0.10
CA SER A 709 -77.18 -20.18 1.11
C SER A 709 -77.56 -19.19 2.22
N ALA A 710 -76.62 -18.36 2.69
CA ALA A 710 -76.88 -17.32 3.69
C ALA A 710 -77.83 -16.23 3.17
N LEU A 711 -77.65 -15.77 1.93
CA LEU A 711 -78.56 -14.80 1.31
C LEU A 711 -79.94 -15.42 1.06
N ARG A 712 -79.99 -16.62 0.49
CA ARG A 712 -81.24 -17.36 0.24
C ARG A 712 -82.04 -17.58 1.51
N LYS A 713 -81.39 -17.93 2.62
CA LYS A 713 -82.07 -18.09 3.92
C LYS A 713 -82.73 -16.78 4.38
N LYS A 714 -82.09 -15.64 4.17
CA LYS A 714 -82.65 -14.31 4.51
C LYS A 714 -83.82 -13.94 3.60
N LEU A 715 -83.72 -14.22 2.29
CA LEU A 715 -84.81 -13.95 1.34
C LEU A 715 -86.01 -14.87 1.57
N LYS A 716 -85.80 -16.16 1.79
CA LYS A 716 -86.88 -17.13 2.13
C LYS A 716 -87.58 -16.81 3.45
N ALA A 717 -86.84 -16.33 4.46
CA ALA A 717 -87.45 -15.87 5.71
C ALA A 717 -88.44 -14.70 5.47
N SER A 718 -88.13 -13.80 4.53
CA SER A 718 -89.06 -12.73 4.15
C SER A 718 -90.24 -13.19 3.30
N GLU A 719 -90.11 -14.25 2.48
CA GLU A 719 -91.25 -14.87 1.78
C GLU A 719 -92.31 -15.38 2.77
N GLN A 720 -91.86 -16.04 3.83
CA GLN A 720 -92.71 -16.59 4.89
C GLN A 720 -93.40 -15.49 5.71
N SER A 721 -92.76 -14.33 5.85
CA SER A 721 -93.25 -13.22 6.68
C SER A 721 -94.39 -12.43 6.03
N PHE A 722 -94.46 -12.39 4.69
CA PHE A 722 -95.46 -11.61 3.94
C PHE A 722 -96.40 -12.46 3.09
N GLY A 723 -96.35 -13.79 3.23
CA GLY A 723 -97.36 -14.70 2.66
C GLY A 723 -97.30 -14.84 1.14
N LEU A 724 -96.13 -15.13 0.56
CA LEU A 724 -96.03 -15.47 -0.87
C LEU A 724 -96.61 -16.87 -1.13
N VAL A 725 -97.74 -16.95 -1.84
CA VAL A 725 -98.48 -18.20 -2.10
C VAL A 725 -98.15 -18.74 -3.49
N ASP A 726 -97.90 -20.05 -3.60
CA ASP A 726 -97.70 -20.73 -4.89
C ASP A 726 -98.96 -20.57 -5.78
N PRO A 727 -98.83 -20.19 -7.07
CA PRO A 727 -99.96 -20.06 -7.99
C PRO A 727 -100.91 -21.27 -7.99
N SER A 728 -100.44 -22.50 -7.79
CA SER A 728 -101.34 -23.67 -7.74
C SER A 728 -102.18 -23.68 -6.47
N ARG A 729 -101.58 -23.33 -5.32
CA ARG A 729 -102.30 -23.21 -4.03
C ARG A 729 -103.25 -22.02 -4.01
N LEU A 730 -102.89 -20.94 -4.70
CA LEU A 730 -103.76 -19.77 -4.83
C LEU A 730 -105.05 -20.11 -5.60
N GLU A 731 -104.97 -20.92 -6.66
CA GLU A 731 -106.17 -21.42 -7.37
C GLU A 731 -107.02 -22.31 -6.45
N ASP A 732 -106.38 -23.19 -5.66
CA ASP A 732 -107.10 -24.02 -4.67
C ASP A 732 -107.81 -23.16 -3.60
N GLU A 733 -107.17 -22.07 -3.13
CA GLU A 733 -107.73 -21.11 -2.18
C GLU A 733 -108.87 -20.28 -2.79
N ILE A 734 -108.75 -19.87 -4.05
CA ILE A 734 -109.81 -19.19 -4.82
C ILE A 734 -111.01 -20.12 -4.96
N ASP A 735 -110.80 -21.37 -5.32
CA ASP A 735 -111.86 -22.36 -5.51
C ASP A 735 -112.51 -22.76 -4.18
N ALA A 736 -111.73 -22.86 -3.09
CA ALA A 736 -112.26 -23.10 -1.75
C ALA A 736 -113.09 -21.90 -1.26
N ARG A 737 -112.60 -20.67 -1.43
CA ARG A 737 -113.30 -19.45 -1.00
C ARG A 737 -114.54 -19.14 -1.85
N ALA A 738 -114.48 -19.40 -3.15
CA ALA A 738 -115.63 -19.31 -4.04
C ALA A 738 -116.73 -20.32 -3.65
N ARG A 739 -116.36 -21.57 -3.31
CA ARG A 739 -117.28 -22.59 -2.78
C ARG A 739 -117.89 -22.21 -1.43
N GLU A 740 -117.08 -21.67 -0.53
CA GLU A 740 -117.52 -21.20 0.80
C GLU A 740 -118.53 -20.05 0.69
N LEU A 741 -118.29 -19.09 -0.21
CA LEU A 741 -119.17 -17.93 -0.45
C LEU A 741 -120.40 -18.27 -1.31
N ALA A 742 -120.33 -19.31 -2.15
CA ALA A 742 -121.44 -19.74 -2.99
C ALA A 742 -122.49 -20.57 -2.23
N ALA A 743 -122.19 -21.05 -1.02
CA ALA A 743 -123.09 -21.83 -0.17
C ALA A 743 -123.79 -23.01 -0.90
N GLY A 744 -123.13 -23.60 -1.92
CA GLY A 744 -123.62 -24.73 -2.70
C GLY A 744 -124.33 -24.42 -4.03
N ASP A 745 -124.43 -23.15 -4.46
CA ASP A 745 -125.04 -22.77 -5.76
C ASP A 745 -124.01 -22.66 -6.89
N SER A 746 -124.08 -23.55 -7.88
CA SER A 746 -123.11 -23.66 -8.97
C SER A 746 -123.13 -22.48 -9.96
N ALA A 747 -124.27 -21.79 -10.12
CA ALA A 747 -124.36 -20.61 -10.99
C ALA A 747 -123.79 -19.35 -10.30
N LYS A 748 -123.98 -19.25 -8.98
CA LYS A 748 -123.41 -18.20 -8.13
C LYS A 748 -121.91 -18.41 -7.91
N GLU A 749 -121.48 -19.67 -7.78
CA GLU A 749 -120.06 -20.08 -7.69
C GLU A 749 -119.27 -19.62 -8.92
N LEU A 750 -119.75 -19.86 -10.14
CA LEU A 750 -119.02 -19.46 -11.35
C LEU A 750 -118.85 -17.93 -11.48
N ARG A 751 -119.85 -17.15 -11.05
CA ARG A 751 -119.86 -15.67 -11.11
C ARG A 751 -119.03 -15.05 -9.98
N LEU A 752 -119.12 -15.58 -8.77
CA LEU A 752 -118.33 -15.16 -7.61
C LEU A 752 -116.86 -15.59 -7.73
N ARG A 753 -116.59 -16.76 -8.33
CA ARG A 753 -115.23 -17.24 -8.59
C ARG A 753 -114.42 -16.23 -9.41
N GLY A 754 -115.01 -15.57 -10.41
CA GLY A 754 -114.33 -14.52 -11.18
C GLY A 754 -113.91 -13.31 -10.33
N LEU A 755 -114.79 -12.83 -9.45
CA LEU A 755 -114.52 -11.69 -8.56
C LEU A 755 -113.53 -12.06 -7.43
N VAL A 756 -113.75 -13.20 -6.76
CA VAL A 756 -112.85 -13.73 -5.73
C VAL A 756 -111.46 -14.02 -6.31
N ALA A 757 -111.39 -14.56 -7.54
CA ALA A 757 -110.13 -14.76 -8.24
C ALA A 757 -109.39 -13.45 -8.51
N SER A 758 -110.06 -12.41 -9.00
CA SER A 758 -109.44 -11.10 -9.23
C SER A 758 -108.90 -10.51 -7.92
N GLN A 759 -109.71 -10.51 -6.85
CA GLN A 759 -109.34 -9.96 -5.54
C GLN A 759 -108.16 -10.70 -4.91
N LYS A 760 -108.18 -12.03 -4.90
CA LYS A 760 -107.09 -12.87 -4.34
C LYS A 760 -105.82 -12.81 -5.18
N ARG A 761 -105.91 -12.71 -6.51
CA ARG A 761 -104.74 -12.54 -7.39
C ARG A 761 -104.11 -11.16 -7.24
N TYR A 762 -104.89 -10.10 -7.08
CA TYR A 762 -104.37 -8.76 -6.78
C TYR A 762 -103.77 -8.66 -5.36
N GLU A 763 -104.39 -9.31 -4.38
CA GLU A 763 -103.83 -9.45 -3.03
C GLU A 763 -102.48 -10.17 -3.04
N ALA A 764 -102.41 -11.29 -3.77
CA ALA A 764 -101.20 -12.06 -3.94
C ALA A 764 -100.12 -11.25 -4.70
N LEU A 765 -100.49 -10.52 -5.76
CA LEU A 765 -99.58 -9.63 -6.51
C LEU A 765 -99.04 -8.49 -5.64
N PHE A 766 -99.88 -7.90 -4.80
CA PHE A 766 -99.49 -6.86 -3.85
C PHE A 766 -98.57 -7.39 -2.75
N ASN A 767 -98.83 -8.59 -2.22
CA ASN A 767 -97.94 -9.26 -1.27
C ASN A 767 -96.60 -9.68 -1.91
N ALA A 768 -96.60 -10.12 -3.17
CA ALA A 768 -95.38 -10.36 -3.94
C ALA A 768 -94.55 -9.08 -4.12
N GLY A 769 -95.18 -7.95 -4.41
CA GLY A 769 -94.52 -6.64 -4.46
C GLY A 769 -93.89 -6.23 -3.13
N LYS A 770 -94.55 -6.51 -2.00
CA LYS A 770 -93.97 -6.31 -0.65
C LYS A 770 -92.75 -7.16 -0.40
N VAL A 771 -92.82 -8.46 -0.71
CA VAL A 771 -91.70 -9.39 -0.58
C VAL A 771 -90.52 -8.93 -1.42
N LEU A 772 -90.76 -8.54 -2.68
CA LEU A 772 -89.70 -8.06 -3.58
C LEU A 772 -89.08 -6.75 -3.09
N THR A 773 -89.88 -5.82 -2.56
CA THR A 773 -89.37 -4.57 -1.96
C THR A 773 -88.49 -4.84 -0.73
N GLN A 774 -88.88 -5.81 0.10
CA GLN A 774 -88.06 -6.25 1.24
C GLN A 774 -86.77 -6.93 0.77
N TRP A 775 -86.81 -7.75 -0.29
CA TRP A 775 -85.63 -8.35 -0.90
C TRP A 775 -84.65 -7.29 -1.38
N ILE A 776 -85.14 -6.26 -2.08
CA ILE A 776 -84.34 -5.11 -2.53
C ILE A 776 -83.66 -4.45 -1.32
N SER A 777 -84.37 -4.20 -0.21
CA SER A 777 -83.77 -3.60 0.99
C SER A 777 -82.66 -4.45 1.63
N ILE A 778 -82.83 -5.79 1.66
CA ILE A 778 -81.85 -6.73 2.21
C ILE A 778 -80.58 -6.76 1.34
N VAL A 779 -80.76 -6.77 0.01
CA VAL A 779 -79.66 -6.78 -0.96
C VAL A 779 -78.96 -5.42 -1.00
N GLU A 780 -79.68 -4.30 -0.91
CA GLU A 780 -79.12 -2.95 -0.76
C GLU A 780 -78.31 -2.80 0.54
N GLY A 781 -78.81 -3.32 1.66
CA GLY A 781 -78.08 -3.36 2.92
C GLY A 781 -76.78 -4.17 2.83
N ARG A 782 -76.77 -5.26 2.04
CA ARG A 782 -75.56 -6.04 1.74
C ARG A 782 -74.61 -5.25 0.83
N TYR A 783 -75.12 -4.62 -0.23
CA TYR A 783 -74.35 -3.77 -1.14
C TYR A 783 -73.58 -2.67 -0.40
N ASN A 784 -74.28 -1.89 0.44
CA ASN A 784 -73.68 -0.80 1.23
C ASN A 784 -72.62 -1.28 2.24
N ARG A 785 -72.70 -2.53 2.72
CA ARG A 785 -71.67 -3.11 3.61
C ARG A 785 -70.44 -3.54 2.84
N ILE A 786 -70.62 -4.16 1.67
CA ILE A 786 -69.52 -4.56 0.79
C ILE A 786 -68.81 -3.31 0.26
N GLU A 787 -69.55 -2.26 -0.11
CA GLU A 787 -68.99 -0.98 -0.56
C GLU A 787 -68.12 -0.31 0.52
N ARG A 788 -68.59 -0.26 1.77
CA ARG A 788 -67.76 0.24 2.89
C ARG A 788 -66.50 -0.58 3.11
N LYS A 789 -66.58 -1.92 2.99
CA LYS A 789 -65.40 -2.80 3.06
C LYS A 789 -64.42 -2.53 1.92
N LEU A 790 -64.92 -2.29 0.70
CA LEU A 790 -64.12 -1.91 -0.46
C LEU A 790 -63.43 -0.56 -0.24
N GLN A 791 -64.16 0.47 0.21
CA GLN A 791 -63.58 1.78 0.53
C GLN A 791 -62.51 1.69 1.62
N GLY A 792 -62.70 0.84 2.64
CA GLY A 792 -61.69 0.58 3.66
C GLY A 792 -60.41 -0.04 3.08
N LYS A 793 -60.56 -1.05 2.21
CA LYS A 793 -59.42 -1.71 1.54
C LYS A 793 -58.72 -0.80 0.53
N LEU A 794 -59.45 0.06 -0.18
CA LEU A 794 -58.86 1.07 -1.07
C LEU A 794 -58.03 2.10 -0.31
N ARG A 795 -58.46 2.51 0.90
CA ARG A 795 -57.65 3.39 1.76
C ARG A 795 -56.38 2.70 2.24
N GLU A 796 -56.47 1.44 2.65
CA GLU A 796 -55.32 0.61 3.03
C GLU A 796 -54.32 0.48 1.86
N HIS A 797 -54.81 0.23 0.65
CA HIS A 797 -54.02 0.21 -0.57
C HIS A 797 -53.31 1.56 -0.82
N THR A 798 -54.01 2.70 -0.73
CA THR A 798 -53.37 4.02 -0.90
C THR A 798 -52.31 4.31 0.16
N ARG A 799 -52.51 3.86 1.41
CA ARG A 799 -51.52 4.01 2.49
C ARG A 799 -50.29 3.16 2.22
N LYS A 800 -50.47 1.90 1.77
CA LYS A 800 -49.36 1.01 1.41
C LYS A 800 -48.59 1.49 0.19
N LEU A 801 -49.26 2.03 -0.83
CA LEU A 801 -48.56 2.68 -1.95
C LEU A 801 -47.71 3.88 -1.51
N ALA A 802 -48.21 4.73 -0.61
CA ALA A 802 -47.44 5.85 -0.08
C ALA A 802 -46.24 5.38 0.76
N GLU A 803 -46.39 4.28 1.51
CA GLU A 803 -45.29 3.63 2.24
C GLU A 803 -44.20 3.10 1.29
N ILE A 804 -44.60 2.42 0.21
CA ILE A 804 -43.70 1.90 -0.83
C ILE A 804 -42.94 3.04 -1.52
N GLU A 805 -43.62 4.13 -1.88
CA GLU A 805 -42.96 5.30 -2.49
C GLU A 805 -41.95 5.95 -1.54
N LYS A 806 -42.29 6.04 -0.24
CA LYS A 806 -41.37 6.53 0.79
C LYS A 806 -40.15 5.62 0.93
N LEU A 807 -40.34 4.30 0.98
CA LEU A 807 -39.26 3.32 1.06
C LEU A 807 -38.36 3.37 -0.19
N SER A 808 -38.94 3.49 -1.39
CA SER A 808 -38.18 3.68 -2.64
C SER A 808 -37.29 4.93 -2.60
N GLY A 809 -37.84 6.06 -2.13
CA GLY A 809 -37.07 7.29 -1.96
C GLY A 809 -35.92 7.14 -0.96
N LEU A 810 -36.15 6.45 0.16
CA LEU A 810 -35.13 6.16 1.17
C LEU A 810 -34.04 5.23 0.63
N ILE A 811 -34.39 4.19 -0.14
CA ILE A 811 -33.43 3.28 -0.78
C ILE A 811 -32.51 4.06 -1.72
N ARG A 812 -33.05 4.97 -2.56
CA ARG A 812 -32.24 5.77 -3.48
C ARG A 812 -31.22 6.65 -2.75
N VAL A 813 -31.66 7.39 -1.72
CA VAL A 813 -30.76 8.25 -0.93
C VAL A 813 -29.72 7.39 -0.20
N ALA A 814 -30.15 6.28 0.40
CA ALA A 814 -29.25 5.37 1.09
C ALA A 814 -28.21 4.74 0.14
N ARG A 815 -28.57 4.52 -1.12
CA ARG A 815 -27.66 4.02 -2.16
C ARG A 815 -26.66 5.09 -2.62
N GLU A 816 -27.11 6.31 -2.91
CA GLU A 816 -26.22 7.43 -3.24
C GLU A 816 -25.19 7.66 -2.12
N THR A 817 -25.62 7.56 -0.85
CA THR A 817 -24.68 7.62 0.28
C THR A 817 -23.73 6.43 0.34
N LEU A 818 -24.20 5.21 0.01
CA LEU A 818 -23.35 4.02 -0.02
C LEU A 818 -22.29 4.14 -1.12
N GLU A 819 -22.64 4.59 -2.33
CA GLU A 819 -21.70 4.76 -3.45
C GLU A 819 -20.65 5.85 -3.19
N ASN A 820 -21.00 6.88 -2.41
CA ASN A 820 -20.01 7.86 -1.95
C ASN A 820 -19.06 7.24 -0.92
N LEU A 821 -19.60 6.50 0.06
CA LEU A 821 -18.80 5.80 1.06
C LEU A 821 -17.94 4.67 0.47
N ASP A 822 -18.38 4.05 -0.63
CA ASP A 822 -17.65 3.01 -1.35
C ASP A 822 -16.39 3.57 -1.98
N ARG A 823 -16.49 4.75 -2.61
CA ARG A 823 -15.33 5.48 -3.14
C ARG A 823 -14.36 5.90 -2.04
N ASP A 824 -14.88 6.44 -0.94
CA ASP A 824 -14.05 6.81 0.21
C ASP A 824 -13.38 5.56 0.82
N PHE A 825 -14.09 4.43 0.92
CA PHE A 825 -13.55 3.17 1.42
C PHE A 825 -12.44 2.62 0.53
N ASP A 826 -12.67 2.55 -0.79
CA ASP A 826 -11.68 2.12 -1.77
C ASP A 826 -10.41 2.98 -1.74
N GLU A 827 -10.57 4.31 -1.57
CA GLU A 827 -9.45 5.24 -1.41
C GLU A 827 -8.63 4.94 -0.15
N GLN A 828 -9.28 4.84 1.02
CA GLN A 828 -8.59 4.56 2.29
C GLN A 828 -7.97 3.15 2.31
N LEU A 829 -8.61 2.17 1.67
CA LEU A 829 -8.07 0.82 1.51
C LEU A 829 -6.85 0.82 0.58
N GLY A 830 -6.91 1.60 -0.50
CA GLY A 830 -5.80 1.83 -1.41
C GLY A 830 -4.59 2.44 -0.70
N ASP A 831 -4.80 3.46 0.12
CA ASP A 831 -3.78 4.11 0.95
C ASP A 831 -3.13 3.14 1.94
N TYR A 832 -3.94 2.33 2.61
CA TYR A 832 -3.43 1.27 3.49
C TYR A 832 -2.60 0.25 2.70
N GLY A 833 -3.07 -0.16 1.52
CA GLY A 833 -2.34 -1.05 0.63
C GLY A 833 -1.00 -0.49 0.12
N VAL A 834 -0.87 0.85 0.00
CA VAL A 834 0.40 1.52 -0.32
C VAL A 834 1.37 1.47 0.85
N ALA A 835 0.90 1.79 2.05
CA ALA A 835 1.73 1.72 3.26
C ALA A 835 2.28 0.30 3.48
N GLN A 836 1.45 -0.73 3.25
CA GLN A 836 1.88 -2.14 3.29
C GLN A 836 3.04 -2.45 2.35
N ARG A 837 3.04 -1.88 1.12
CA ARG A 837 4.11 -2.10 0.14
C ARG A 837 5.41 -1.44 0.58
N LEU A 838 5.32 -0.20 1.04
CA LEU A 838 6.49 0.52 1.56
C LEU A 838 7.11 -0.21 2.75
N LEU A 839 6.29 -0.82 3.60
CA LEU A 839 6.79 -1.64 4.73
C LEU A 839 7.53 -2.89 4.24
N GLU A 840 6.96 -3.61 3.27
CA GLU A 840 7.62 -4.79 2.67
C GLU A 840 8.94 -4.42 1.97
N GLU A 841 8.99 -3.26 1.33
CA GLU A 841 10.20 -2.71 0.72
C GLU A 841 11.25 -2.32 1.78
N ASP A 842 10.86 -1.57 2.81
CA ASP A 842 11.75 -1.11 3.89
C ASP A 842 12.42 -2.28 4.60
N TRP A 843 11.64 -3.29 5.00
CA TRP A 843 12.18 -4.47 5.66
C TRP A 843 13.10 -5.30 4.76
N ARG A 844 12.85 -5.32 3.44
CA ARG A 844 13.74 -5.96 2.48
C ARG A 844 15.03 -5.17 2.30
N GLN A 845 14.95 -3.84 2.15
CA GLN A 845 16.13 -2.98 2.05
C GLN A 845 17.00 -3.09 3.31
N ALA A 846 16.40 -3.11 4.50
CA ALA A 846 17.11 -3.32 5.76
C ALA A 846 17.76 -4.72 5.82
N HIS A 847 17.10 -5.75 5.30
CA HIS A 847 17.67 -7.09 5.17
C HIS A 847 18.88 -7.11 4.23
N ASP A 848 18.74 -6.58 3.02
CA ASP A 848 19.80 -6.55 2.01
C ASP A 848 20.98 -5.70 2.45
N ALA A 849 20.73 -4.55 3.09
CA ALA A 849 21.76 -3.71 3.68
C ALA A 849 22.50 -4.45 4.81
N ASN A 850 21.79 -5.24 5.62
CA ASN A 850 22.42 -6.03 6.67
C ASN A 850 23.22 -7.22 6.11
N LEU A 851 22.75 -7.86 5.02
CA LEU A 851 23.52 -8.88 4.32
C LEU A 851 24.82 -8.31 3.74
N GLU A 852 24.74 -7.14 3.11
CA GLU A 852 25.91 -6.46 2.57
C GLU A 852 26.88 -6.03 3.68
N ARG A 853 26.34 -5.51 4.79
CA ARG A 853 27.11 -5.21 6.01
C ARG A 853 27.83 -6.46 6.53
N SER A 854 27.12 -7.56 6.74
CA SER A 854 27.70 -8.83 7.19
C SER A 854 28.74 -9.35 6.19
N ARG A 855 28.50 -9.23 4.88
CA ARG A 855 29.49 -9.59 3.84
C ARG A 855 30.77 -8.78 4.00
N ILE A 856 30.68 -7.46 4.15
CA ILE A 856 31.84 -6.57 4.28
C ILE A 856 32.61 -6.91 5.57
N LEU A 857 31.92 -7.04 6.70
CA LEU A 857 32.52 -7.31 8.01
C LEU A 857 33.12 -8.72 8.15
N THR A 858 32.67 -9.71 7.36
CA THR A 858 33.17 -11.09 7.44
C THR A 858 34.17 -11.46 6.34
N THR A 859 33.95 -10.98 5.10
CA THR A 859 34.72 -11.44 3.93
C THR A 859 35.58 -10.35 3.29
N ALA A 860 35.22 -9.07 3.41
CA ALA A 860 35.92 -7.98 2.72
C ALA A 860 36.95 -7.24 3.59
N LEU A 861 37.18 -7.69 4.82
CA LEU A 861 38.20 -7.13 5.71
C LEU A 861 39.61 -7.36 5.16
N GLN A 862 40.35 -6.27 4.92
CA GLN A 862 41.74 -6.34 4.46
C GLN A 862 42.72 -6.59 5.61
N GLY A 863 42.34 -6.20 6.84
CA GLY A 863 43.19 -6.40 8.02
C GLY A 863 42.52 -5.94 9.32
N LEU A 864 43.03 -6.46 10.44
CA LEU A 864 42.60 -6.12 11.78
C LEU A 864 43.75 -5.43 12.52
N PHE A 865 43.50 -4.22 13.00
CA PHE A 865 44.49 -3.43 13.73
C PHE A 865 43.90 -2.97 15.05
N TYR A 866 44.73 -2.46 15.94
CA TYR A 866 44.27 -1.98 17.23
C TYR A 866 45.08 -0.79 17.72
N VAL A 867 44.43 0.01 18.57
CA VAL A 867 44.98 1.24 19.15
C VAL A 867 44.44 1.45 20.57
N ARG A 868 45.31 1.79 21.52
CA ARG A 868 44.92 2.18 22.89
C ARG A 868 44.12 3.48 22.90
N VAL A 869 42.95 3.46 23.53
CA VAL A 869 42.00 4.58 23.65
C VAL A 869 42.44 5.55 24.76
N ARG A 870 42.24 6.87 24.56
CA ARG A 870 42.26 7.86 25.66
C ARG A 870 40.83 8.00 26.18
N GLU A 871 40.64 8.39 27.44
CA GLU A 871 39.33 8.81 28.00
C GLU A 871 38.65 9.98 27.25
N THR A 872 39.25 10.48 26.16
CA THR A 872 38.65 11.41 25.22
C THR A 872 38.34 10.70 23.90
N PRO A 873 37.07 10.65 23.45
CA PRO A 873 36.73 10.04 22.19
C PRO A 873 37.39 10.82 21.05
N VAL A 874 38.26 10.14 20.30
CA VAL A 874 38.65 10.62 18.96
C VAL A 874 37.48 10.27 18.03
N SER A 875 36.46 11.11 18.07
CA SER A 875 35.36 11.14 17.12
C SER A 875 34.79 12.55 17.11
N VAL A 876 35.55 13.49 16.57
CA VAL A 876 34.93 14.68 15.97
C VAL A 876 34.84 14.35 14.49
N ALA A 877 33.66 13.94 14.04
CA ALA A 877 33.31 14.13 12.65
C ALA A 877 33.48 15.64 12.38
N LEU A 878 34.41 16.01 11.51
CA LEU A 878 34.42 17.38 11.00
C LEU A 878 33.05 17.61 10.36
N ALA A 879 32.35 18.65 10.80
CA ALA A 879 31.26 19.20 10.02
C ALA A 879 31.88 19.64 8.69
N ASP A 880 31.48 18.99 7.60
CA ASP A 880 31.90 19.39 6.28
C ASP A 880 30.78 20.23 5.67
N PRO A 881 30.84 21.58 5.72
CA PRO A 881 30.00 22.40 4.87
C PRO A 881 30.56 22.34 3.46
N LEU A 882 30.46 21.17 2.81
CA LEU A 882 30.80 21.02 1.40
C LEU A 882 29.96 22.02 0.61
N SER A 883 30.59 22.87 -0.19
CA SER A 883 29.89 23.68 -1.20
C SER A 883 29.16 22.77 -2.19
N LEU A 884 28.01 23.20 -2.73
CA LEU A 884 27.27 22.46 -3.76
C LEU A 884 28.22 21.97 -4.87
N ARG A 885 28.09 20.69 -5.29
CA ARG A 885 29.04 20.06 -6.23
C ARG A 885 29.03 20.70 -7.63
N HIS A 886 27.95 21.39 -7.97
CA HIS A 886 27.75 22.07 -9.25
C HIS A 886 27.80 23.59 -9.08
N ARG A 887 28.47 24.29 -10.00
CA ARG A 887 28.66 25.75 -9.98
C ARG A 887 28.01 26.47 -11.17
N GLY A 888 27.72 25.78 -12.28
CA GLY A 888 27.25 26.38 -13.53
C GLY A 888 26.04 25.69 -14.17
N ARG A 889 25.31 26.43 -15.03
CA ARG A 889 24.10 25.95 -15.74
C ARG A 889 24.37 24.83 -16.77
N ASN A 890 25.61 24.76 -17.25
CA ASN A 890 26.06 23.75 -18.22
C ASN A 890 26.76 22.55 -17.55
N ASP A 891 26.85 22.52 -16.21
CA ASP A 891 27.47 21.41 -15.49
C ASP A 891 26.70 20.10 -15.71
N ILE A 892 27.42 19.00 -15.52
CA ILE A 892 26.89 17.63 -15.55
C ILE A 892 25.82 17.50 -14.46
N VAL A 893 24.83 16.62 -14.69
CA VAL A 893 23.75 16.35 -13.72
C VAL A 893 24.37 15.91 -12.37
N PRO A 894 24.06 16.56 -11.24
CA PRO A 894 24.69 16.26 -9.96
C PRO A 894 24.41 14.83 -9.48
N GLY A 895 25.46 14.09 -9.11
CA GLY A 895 25.31 12.81 -8.39
C GLY A 895 24.77 11.64 -9.23
N CYS A 896 24.78 11.77 -10.56
CA CYS A 896 24.33 10.73 -11.50
C CYS A 896 25.52 10.23 -12.33
N ASP A 897 25.57 8.92 -12.57
CA ASP A 897 26.58 8.34 -13.44
C ASP A 897 26.32 8.77 -14.90
N GLY A 898 27.36 9.21 -15.58
CA GLY A 898 27.27 9.76 -16.94
C GLY A 898 26.97 8.74 -18.04
N ASP A 899 27.13 7.44 -17.75
CA ASP A 899 27.14 6.35 -18.73
C ASP A 899 25.89 5.44 -18.65
N THR A 900 24.93 5.73 -17.77
CA THR A 900 23.69 4.93 -17.66
C THR A 900 22.62 5.41 -18.63
N ASP A 901 22.10 4.51 -19.46
CA ASP A 901 20.90 4.74 -20.29
C ASP A 901 19.70 5.00 -19.38
N ALA A 902 19.38 6.28 -19.15
CA ALA A 902 18.26 6.69 -18.34
C ALA A 902 16.94 6.32 -19.03
N SER A 903 16.09 5.56 -18.34
CA SER A 903 14.73 5.24 -18.82
C SER A 903 13.71 5.63 -17.77
N LEU A 904 12.74 6.45 -18.16
CA LEU A 904 11.64 6.85 -17.28
C LEU A 904 10.51 5.82 -17.29
N PRO A 905 9.80 5.65 -16.16
CA PRO A 905 8.57 4.86 -16.11
C PRO A 905 7.49 5.43 -17.04
N GLN A 906 6.74 4.54 -17.70
CA GLN A 906 5.70 4.92 -18.66
C GLN A 906 4.61 5.80 -18.04
N GLU A 907 4.37 5.67 -16.73
CA GLU A 907 3.40 6.46 -15.98
C GLU A 907 3.79 7.94 -15.88
N LEU A 908 5.08 8.26 -16.02
CA LEU A 908 5.62 9.63 -15.98
C LEU A 908 5.80 10.24 -17.37
N ASP A 909 5.70 9.46 -18.45
CA ASP A 909 5.92 9.92 -19.83
C ASP A 909 5.07 11.14 -20.16
N SER A 910 3.78 11.14 -19.78
CA SER A 910 2.87 12.25 -20.08
C SER A 910 3.26 13.58 -19.42
N PHE A 911 3.96 13.52 -18.27
CA PHE A 911 4.46 14.69 -17.57
C PHE A 911 5.79 15.16 -18.18
N PHE A 912 6.68 14.23 -18.52
CA PHE A 912 7.93 14.56 -19.20
C PHE A 912 7.69 15.12 -20.62
N ASP A 913 6.67 14.60 -21.30
CA ASP A 913 6.15 15.12 -22.55
C ASP A 913 5.72 16.59 -22.44
N ALA A 914 5.16 17.00 -21.31
CA ALA A 914 4.82 18.40 -21.06
C ALA A 914 6.05 19.26 -20.82
N VAL A 915 7.07 18.74 -20.12
CA VAL A 915 8.37 19.43 -19.98
C VAL A 915 9.01 19.65 -21.35
N CYS A 916 8.97 18.64 -22.24
CA CYS A 916 9.49 18.76 -23.61
C CYS A 916 8.70 19.74 -24.50
N GLU A 917 7.49 20.15 -24.08
CA GLU A 917 6.70 21.17 -24.78
C GLU A 917 6.93 22.60 -24.31
N ILE A 918 7.77 22.81 -23.28
CA ILE A 918 8.14 24.14 -22.81
C ILE A 918 8.78 24.95 -23.96
N PRO A 919 8.32 26.21 -24.19
CA PRO A 919 8.86 27.07 -25.22
C PRO A 919 10.37 27.30 -25.12
N MET A 920 11.03 27.44 -26.27
CA MET A 920 12.46 27.75 -26.39
C MET A 920 12.86 28.98 -25.57
N ASP A 921 11.98 29.99 -25.53
CA ASP A 921 12.25 31.26 -24.85
C ASP A 921 12.42 31.15 -23.34
N ASP A 922 11.79 30.13 -22.75
CA ASP A 922 11.79 29.89 -21.32
C ASP A 922 13.02 29.11 -20.86
N TRP A 923 13.75 28.45 -21.77
CA TRP A 923 14.97 27.71 -21.47
C TRP A 923 16.20 28.63 -21.45
N ALA A 924 16.94 28.65 -20.33
CA ALA A 924 18.08 29.53 -20.15
C ALA A 924 19.22 29.27 -21.16
N SER A 925 19.47 28.01 -21.52
CA SER A 925 20.52 27.58 -22.45
C SER A 925 20.17 27.84 -23.93
N LEU A 926 18.88 27.79 -24.28
CA LEU A 926 18.41 27.94 -25.66
C LEU A 926 18.07 29.40 -26.03
N ARG A 927 17.69 30.24 -25.05
CA ARG A 927 17.35 31.65 -25.25
C ARG A 927 18.43 32.47 -26.03
N PRO A 928 19.74 32.29 -25.82
CA PRO A 928 20.78 32.95 -26.62
C PRO A 928 20.82 32.51 -28.10
N LEU A 929 20.26 31.34 -28.42
CA LEU A 929 20.31 30.73 -29.74
C LEU A 929 19.12 31.09 -30.64
N ARG A 930 18.24 32.01 -30.23
CA ARG A 930 17.13 32.53 -31.05
C ARG A 930 17.52 32.84 -32.51
N PRO A 931 18.69 33.44 -32.81
CA PRO A 931 19.07 33.74 -34.19
C PRO A 931 19.29 32.50 -35.06
N LYS A 932 19.50 31.32 -34.46
CA LYS A 932 19.71 30.03 -35.14
C LYS A 932 18.40 29.30 -35.49
N LEU A 933 17.24 29.91 -35.23
CA LEU A 933 15.93 29.33 -35.59
C LEU A 933 15.82 29.06 -37.11
N PRO A 934 15.00 28.08 -37.52
CA PRO A 934 14.81 27.76 -38.93
C PRO A 934 14.28 28.96 -39.73
N PRO A 935 14.52 28.98 -41.05
CA PRO A 935 14.04 30.05 -41.91
C PRO A 935 12.49 30.09 -41.96
N PHE A 936 11.95 31.29 -42.17
CA PHE A 936 10.51 31.60 -42.00
C PHE A 936 9.58 30.84 -42.96
N ASP A 937 10.08 30.47 -44.14
CA ASP A 937 9.38 29.65 -45.13
C ASP A 937 8.95 28.28 -44.58
N ARG A 938 9.67 27.76 -43.58
CA ARG A 938 9.36 26.47 -42.96
C ARG A 938 8.34 26.54 -41.83
N TYR A 939 7.96 27.74 -41.36
CA TYR A 939 7.08 27.87 -40.20
C TYR A 939 5.68 27.28 -40.45
N GLY A 940 5.15 27.41 -41.67
CA GLY A 940 3.86 26.80 -42.01
C GLY A 940 3.89 25.27 -41.95
N TYR A 941 5.01 24.65 -42.35
CA TYR A 941 5.19 23.18 -42.28
C TYR A 941 5.41 22.71 -40.84
N LEU A 942 6.31 23.37 -40.10
CA LEU A 942 6.61 23.03 -38.71
C LEU A 942 5.39 23.25 -37.80
N GLY A 943 4.58 24.28 -38.06
CA GLY A 943 3.32 24.51 -37.35
C GLY A 943 2.31 23.39 -37.54
N LYS A 944 2.21 22.82 -38.75
CA LYS A 944 1.35 21.65 -39.01
C LYS A 944 1.85 20.38 -38.31
N LEU A 945 3.17 20.14 -38.30
CA LEU A 945 3.75 19.01 -37.56
C LEU A 945 3.49 19.12 -36.06
N ARG A 946 3.65 20.32 -35.49
CA ARG A 946 3.34 20.59 -34.08
C ARG A 946 1.86 20.34 -33.78
N GLN A 947 0.95 20.85 -34.61
CA GLN A 947 -0.50 20.60 -34.45
C GLN A 947 -0.83 19.11 -34.53
N ALA A 948 -0.28 18.39 -35.52
CA ALA A 948 -0.46 16.95 -35.65
C ALA A 948 0.08 16.18 -34.43
N ARG A 949 1.21 16.61 -33.83
CA ARG A 949 1.74 16.02 -32.59
C ARG A 949 0.79 16.23 -31.39
N PHE A 950 0.27 17.45 -31.21
CA PHE A 950 -0.72 17.70 -30.15
C PHE A 950 -2.04 16.95 -30.36
N GLU A 951 -2.44 16.70 -31.62
CA GLU A 951 -3.62 15.89 -31.96
C GLU A 951 -3.37 14.39 -31.78
N ALA A 952 -2.16 13.91 -32.08
CA ALA A 952 -1.74 12.51 -31.97
C ALA A 952 -1.37 12.10 -30.54
N ARG A 953 -1.00 13.05 -29.67
CA ARG A 953 -0.80 12.77 -28.24
C ARG A 953 -2.08 12.15 -27.68
N PRO A 954 -1.98 11.01 -26.97
CA PRO A 954 -3.14 10.28 -26.53
C PRO A 954 -4.03 11.21 -25.71
N LYS A 955 -5.22 11.53 -26.23
CA LYS A 955 -6.35 11.87 -25.36
C LYS A 955 -6.51 10.62 -24.51
N PRO A 956 -6.41 10.70 -23.17
CA PRO A 956 -6.59 9.51 -22.36
C PRO A 956 -7.93 8.90 -22.76
N SER A 957 -7.88 7.63 -23.14
CA SER A 957 -9.03 6.74 -23.13
C SER A 957 -9.76 7.05 -21.83
N GLY A 958 -10.97 7.59 -21.93
CA GLY A 958 -11.71 7.99 -20.75
C GLY A 958 -11.89 6.76 -19.88
N LEU A 959 -11.47 6.83 -18.62
CA LEU A 959 -12.01 6.01 -17.53
C LEU A 959 -12.28 4.54 -17.90
N ASP A 960 -11.37 3.86 -18.59
CA ASP A 960 -11.47 2.41 -18.76
C ASP A 960 -11.02 1.76 -17.45
N SER A 961 -11.90 1.83 -16.44
CA SER A 961 -12.14 0.83 -15.39
C SER A 961 -10.92 0.12 -14.76
N GLY A 962 -9.77 0.78 -14.70
CA GLY A 962 -8.54 0.27 -14.09
C GLY A 962 -8.39 0.82 -12.67
N THR A 963 -8.55 -0.06 -11.68
CA THR A 963 -8.43 0.13 -10.23
C THR A 963 -6.99 0.37 -9.77
N GLY A 964 -6.22 1.21 -10.49
CA GLY A 964 -4.85 1.54 -10.13
C GLY A 964 -4.79 2.69 -9.13
N THR A 965 -4.39 2.43 -7.88
CA THR A 965 -4.18 3.46 -6.84
C THR A 965 -3.24 4.59 -7.29
N LEU A 966 -2.22 4.26 -8.09
CA LEU A 966 -1.30 5.23 -8.71
C LEU A 966 -2.03 6.22 -9.64
N GLN A 967 -2.93 5.71 -10.48
CA GLN A 967 -3.60 6.52 -11.49
C GLN A 967 -4.65 7.43 -10.86
N ALA A 968 -5.28 6.98 -9.76
CA ALA A 968 -6.14 7.82 -8.94
C ALA A 968 -5.36 9.00 -8.32
N ARG A 969 -4.20 8.75 -7.68
CA ARG A 969 -3.40 9.80 -7.05
C ARG A 969 -2.77 10.78 -8.04
N LEU A 970 -2.36 10.32 -9.23
CA LEU A 970 -1.83 11.19 -10.29
C LEU A 970 -2.90 12.03 -10.98
N HIS A 971 -4.19 11.70 -10.82
CA HIS A 971 -5.29 12.28 -11.60
C HIS A 971 -5.32 13.83 -11.54
N ASN A 972 -5.22 14.39 -10.34
CA ASN A 972 -5.28 15.84 -10.14
C ASN A 972 -4.09 16.55 -10.81
N VAL A 973 -2.89 16.00 -10.69
CA VAL A 973 -1.68 16.54 -11.33
C VAL A 973 -1.79 16.41 -12.85
N GLN A 974 -2.33 15.29 -13.34
CA GLN A 974 -2.52 15.05 -14.78
C GLN A 974 -3.51 16.04 -15.40
N LEU A 975 -4.60 16.38 -14.70
CA LEU A 975 -5.54 17.42 -15.13
C LEU A 975 -4.86 18.80 -15.25
N GLN A 976 -4.02 19.16 -14.27
CA GLN A 976 -3.25 20.40 -14.31
C GLN A 976 -2.25 20.42 -15.48
N THR A 977 -1.48 19.35 -15.68
CA THR A 977 -0.55 19.21 -16.81
C THR A 977 -1.26 19.32 -18.15
N ARG A 978 -2.46 18.73 -18.27
CA ARG A 978 -3.28 18.84 -19.48
C ARG A 978 -3.73 20.27 -19.75
N SER A 979 -4.09 21.03 -18.70
CA SER A 979 -4.47 22.45 -18.87
C SER A 979 -3.32 23.28 -19.45
N VAL A 980 -2.08 23.02 -19.01
CA VAL A 980 -0.85 23.65 -19.52
C VAL A 980 -0.60 23.27 -20.99
N LEU A 981 -0.68 21.98 -21.33
CA LEU A 981 -0.56 21.52 -22.71
C LEU A 981 -1.61 22.14 -23.64
N GLN A 982 -2.86 22.28 -23.16
CA GLN A 982 -3.92 22.93 -23.92
C GLN A 982 -3.62 24.41 -24.16
N GLN A 983 -3.02 25.11 -23.20
CA GLN A 983 -2.58 26.50 -23.39
C GLN A 983 -1.53 26.62 -24.50
N TRP A 984 -0.50 25.75 -24.51
CA TRP A 984 0.54 25.78 -25.54
C TRP A 984 0.06 25.30 -26.92
N SER A 985 -0.93 24.40 -26.98
CA SER A 985 -1.52 23.96 -28.26
C SER A 985 -2.21 25.09 -29.03
N ARG A 986 -2.64 26.16 -28.33
CA ARG A 986 -3.27 27.34 -28.93
C ARG A 986 -2.25 28.33 -29.50
N LEU A 987 -0.97 28.20 -29.17
CA LEU A 987 0.08 29.05 -29.70
C LEU A 987 0.36 28.67 -31.16
N SER A 988 0.39 29.68 -32.03
CA SER A 988 0.64 29.50 -33.46
C SER A 988 1.87 30.28 -33.88
N LEU A 989 2.62 29.73 -34.85
CA LEU A 989 3.82 30.38 -35.36
C LEU A 989 3.44 31.68 -36.09
N PRO A 990 4.18 32.78 -35.87
CA PRO A 990 3.86 34.07 -36.45
C PRO A 990 4.08 34.06 -37.97
N ALA A 991 3.20 34.75 -38.70
CA ALA A 991 3.46 35.10 -40.11
C ALA A 991 4.54 36.20 -40.19
N PHE A 992 5.40 36.14 -41.21
CA PHE A 992 6.41 37.18 -41.44
C PHE A 992 5.72 38.49 -41.86
N THR A 993 5.86 39.55 -41.06
CA THR A 993 5.13 40.83 -41.30
C THR A 993 6.04 42.00 -41.67
N ALA A 994 7.16 42.24 -40.95
CA ALA A 994 8.09 43.34 -41.29
C ALA A 994 9.52 43.22 -40.70
N SER A 995 9.71 42.55 -39.56
CA SER A 995 11.02 42.43 -38.89
C SER A 995 11.37 40.97 -38.64
N SER A 996 12.54 40.54 -39.14
CA SER A 996 13.08 39.19 -38.91
C SER A 996 13.33 38.93 -37.43
N LEU A 997 13.92 39.89 -36.71
CA LEU A 997 14.18 39.80 -35.27
C LEU A 997 12.89 39.65 -34.46
N LYS A 998 11.87 40.47 -34.73
CA LYS A 998 10.58 40.40 -34.03
C LYS A 998 9.84 39.10 -34.32
N THR A 999 9.90 38.62 -35.57
CA THR A 999 9.28 37.36 -35.99
C THR A 999 9.98 36.16 -35.34
N GLN A 1000 11.32 36.18 -35.25
CA GLN A 1000 12.09 35.14 -34.54
C GLN A 1000 11.82 35.15 -33.03
N GLN A 1001 11.72 36.32 -32.39
CA GLN A 1001 11.35 36.42 -30.97
C GLN A 1001 9.96 35.86 -30.70
N GLN A 1002 8.98 36.16 -31.55
CA GLN A 1002 7.64 35.62 -31.44
C GLN A 1002 7.61 34.11 -31.71
N ALA A 1003 8.41 33.61 -32.66
CA ALA A 1003 8.52 32.19 -32.95
C ALA A 1003 9.22 31.40 -31.82
N ALA A 1004 10.21 31.99 -31.13
CA ALA A 1004 10.87 31.39 -29.97
C ALA A 1004 9.92 31.13 -28.79
N ARG A 1005 8.84 31.91 -28.68
CA ARG A 1005 7.77 31.69 -27.69
C ARG A 1005 6.81 30.56 -28.06
N VAL A 1006 6.93 30.00 -29.27
CA VAL A 1006 6.05 28.95 -29.79
C VAL A 1006 6.80 27.64 -29.98
N PHE A 1007 8.01 27.67 -30.52
CA PHE A 1007 8.84 26.47 -30.71
C PHE A 1007 9.17 25.82 -29.37
N SER A 1008 8.83 24.56 -29.18
CA SER A 1008 9.19 23.80 -27.97
C SER A 1008 10.53 23.08 -28.09
N LEU A 1009 11.04 22.59 -26.96
CA LEU A 1009 12.22 21.73 -26.91
C LEU A 1009 12.11 20.54 -27.89
N GLU A 1010 10.94 19.90 -27.94
CA GLU A 1010 10.68 18.77 -28.85
C GLU A 1010 10.72 19.18 -30.34
N ASP A 1011 10.20 20.37 -30.68
CA ASP A 1011 10.29 20.90 -32.05
C ASP A 1011 11.74 21.12 -32.49
N LEU A 1012 12.58 21.60 -31.56
CA LEU A 1012 13.98 21.88 -31.82
C LEU A 1012 14.83 20.61 -31.90
N ALA A 1013 14.54 19.61 -31.06
CA ALA A 1013 15.22 18.32 -31.06
C ALA A 1013 14.92 17.51 -32.35
N GLN A 1014 13.69 17.58 -32.86
CA GLN A 1014 13.29 16.85 -34.07
C GLN A 1014 13.54 17.64 -35.38
N GLY A 1015 13.33 18.97 -35.38
CA GLY A 1015 13.30 19.81 -36.59
C GLY A 1015 14.45 20.81 -36.76
N GLY A 1016 15.33 20.97 -35.76
CA GLY A 1016 16.40 21.98 -35.76
C GLY A 1016 17.57 21.72 -36.73
N ARG A 1017 18.30 22.77 -37.10
CA ARG A 1017 19.57 22.68 -37.84
C ARG A 1017 20.76 22.51 -36.89
N GLY A 1018 21.63 21.53 -37.17
CA GLY A 1018 22.98 21.40 -36.61
C GLY A 1018 23.08 21.64 -35.10
N ASP A 1019 23.79 22.70 -34.71
CA ASP A 1019 24.08 23.04 -33.30
C ASP A 1019 22.85 23.21 -32.43
N LEU A 1020 21.76 23.82 -32.95
CA LEU A 1020 20.54 24.06 -32.17
C LEU A 1020 19.87 22.72 -31.83
N ARG A 1021 19.85 21.79 -32.79
CA ARG A 1021 19.36 20.43 -32.58
C ARG A 1021 20.19 19.69 -31.55
N LYS A 1022 21.53 19.73 -31.66
CA LYS A 1022 22.43 19.10 -30.70
C LYS A 1022 22.22 19.64 -29.28
N GLN A 1023 22.13 20.96 -29.11
CA GLN A 1023 21.92 21.55 -27.78
C GLN A 1023 20.53 21.23 -27.20
N ALA A 1024 19.49 21.23 -28.04
CA ALA A 1024 18.14 20.82 -27.63
C ALA A 1024 18.10 19.34 -27.20
N GLN A 1025 18.78 18.46 -27.95
CA GLN A 1025 18.83 17.03 -27.67
C GLN A 1025 19.64 16.74 -26.38
N THR A 1026 20.81 17.37 -26.22
CA THR A 1026 21.61 17.27 -24.98
C THR A 1026 20.85 17.79 -23.77
N LEU A 1027 20.07 18.88 -23.91
CA LEU A 1027 19.23 19.37 -22.81
C LEU A 1027 18.16 18.34 -22.44
N ARG A 1028 17.45 17.77 -23.44
CA ARG A 1028 16.44 16.72 -23.22
C ARG A 1028 17.04 15.49 -22.51
N GLU A 1029 18.17 14.97 -23.01
CA GLU A 1029 18.88 13.82 -22.44
C GLU A 1029 19.28 14.08 -20.98
N ARG A 1030 19.80 15.28 -20.66
CA ARG A 1030 20.15 15.65 -19.27
C ARG A 1030 18.94 15.81 -18.37
N LEU A 1031 17.81 16.32 -18.88
CA LEU A 1031 16.56 16.40 -18.13
C LEU A 1031 16.02 15.00 -17.82
N GLU A 1032 16.07 14.08 -18.78
CA GLU A 1032 15.68 12.67 -18.59
C GLU A 1032 16.58 11.97 -17.57
N GLN A 1033 17.90 12.15 -17.67
CA GLN A 1033 18.87 11.63 -16.71
C GLN A 1033 18.64 12.19 -15.30
N CYS A 1034 18.36 13.49 -15.17
CA CYS A 1034 18.03 14.12 -13.89
C CYS A 1034 16.80 13.49 -13.25
N GLN A 1035 15.74 13.22 -14.03
CA GLN A 1035 14.52 12.59 -13.51
C GLN A 1035 14.72 11.13 -13.11
N ALA A 1036 15.47 10.35 -13.91
CA ALA A 1036 15.81 8.97 -13.56
C ALA A 1036 16.63 8.90 -12.26
N CYS A 1037 17.63 9.76 -12.13
CA CYS A 1037 18.48 9.86 -10.95
C CYS A 1037 17.73 10.40 -9.72
N LEU A 1038 16.78 11.32 -9.92
CA LEU A 1038 15.90 11.79 -8.84
C LEU A 1038 15.05 10.65 -8.28
N LEU A 1039 14.48 9.80 -9.15
CA LEU A 1039 13.70 8.62 -8.73
C LEU A 1039 14.57 7.61 -7.97
N GLU A 1040 15.80 7.38 -8.44
CA GLU A 1040 16.78 6.54 -7.76
C GLU A 1040 17.07 7.07 -6.35
N LYS A 1041 17.41 8.36 -6.20
CA LYS A 1041 17.69 8.94 -4.87
C LYS A 1041 16.46 9.01 -3.98
N LEU A 1042 15.27 9.22 -4.53
CA LEU A 1042 14.02 9.14 -3.78
C LEU A 1042 13.80 7.74 -3.20
N SER A 1043 14.14 6.68 -3.94
CA SER A 1043 13.96 5.28 -3.49
C SER A 1043 14.82 4.90 -2.29
N LEU A 1044 15.94 5.60 -2.08
CA LEU A 1044 16.83 5.41 -0.92
C LEU A 1044 16.29 6.04 0.36
N LEU A 1045 15.30 6.94 0.26
CA LEU A 1045 14.75 7.62 1.42
C LEU A 1045 13.73 6.74 2.17
N PRO A 1046 13.56 6.94 3.49
CA PRO A 1046 12.57 6.22 4.28
C PRO A 1046 11.17 6.29 3.69
N GLY A 1047 10.46 5.16 3.70
CA GLY A 1047 9.13 5.04 3.13
C GLY A 1047 8.13 6.03 3.76
N SER A 1048 8.24 6.30 5.07
CA SER A 1048 7.37 7.26 5.76
C SER A 1048 7.52 8.69 5.22
N ILE A 1049 8.74 9.10 4.84
CA ILE A 1049 9.01 10.43 4.28
C ILE A 1049 8.49 10.52 2.86
N ARG A 1050 8.75 9.49 2.04
CA ARG A 1050 8.21 9.39 0.67
C ARG A 1050 6.68 9.46 0.67
N LEU A 1051 6.03 8.74 1.58
CA LEU A 1051 4.57 8.74 1.72
C LEU A 1051 4.03 10.12 2.09
N GLN A 1052 4.68 10.80 3.05
CA GLN A 1052 4.31 12.16 3.46
C GLN A 1052 4.47 13.16 2.30
N TRP A 1053 5.59 13.12 1.58
CA TRP A 1053 5.84 14.01 0.45
C TRP A 1053 4.92 13.72 -0.73
N GLY A 1054 4.60 12.45 -1.00
CA GLY A 1054 3.62 12.04 -1.99
C GLY A 1054 2.23 12.60 -1.71
N GLN A 1055 1.74 12.51 -0.47
CA GLN A 1055 0.45 13.09 -0.06
C GLN A 1055 0.43 14.63 -0.20
N LEU A 1056 1.51 15.30 0.22
CA LEU A 1056 1.60 16.76 0.07
C LEU A 1056 1.76 17.19 -1.39
N ALA A 1057 2.37 16.35 -2.23
CA ALA A 1057 2.44 16.54 -3.67
C ALA A 1057 1.07 16.35 -4.31
N GLU A 1058 0.29 15.35 -3.92
CA GLU A 1058 -1.09 15.15 -4.38
C GLU A 1058 -1.98 16.36 -4.06
N ASP A 1059 -1.94 16.82 -2.80
CA ASP A 1059 -2.71 17.97 -2.29
C ASP A 1059 -2.22 19.34 -2.79
N ASP A 1060 -1.12 19.38 -3.57
CA ASP A 1060 -0.47 20.60 -4.04
C ASP A 1060 0.03 21.54 -2.91
N ARG A 1061 0.39 20.96 -1.76
CA ARG A 1061 0.83 21.67 -0.54
C ARG A 1061 2.34 21.72 -0.36
N ILE A 1062 3.09 20.95 -1.15
CA ILE A 1062 4.55 20.94 -1.10
C ILE A 1062 5.17 22.07 -1.93
N ARG A 1063 6.12 22.81 -1.33
CA ARG A 1063 6.87 23.86 -2.02
C ARG A 1063 8.01 23.25 -2.83
N VAL A 1064 7.69 22.76 -4.02
CA VAL A 1064 8.61 21.98 -4.87
C VAL A 1064 9.94 22.69 -5.16
N GLU A 1065 9.92 24.00 -5.41
CA GLU A 1065 11.12 24.79 -5.72
C GLU A 1065 12.03 25.05 -4.50
N GLN A 1066 11.53 24.81 -3.27
CA GLN A 1066 12.21 25.15 -2.02
C GLN A 1066 12.33 23.92 -1.13
N VAL A 1067 13.26 23.02 -1.47
CA VAL A 1067 13.49 21.74 -0.75
C VAL A 1067 13.78 21.93 0.73
N GLY A 1068 14.47 23.02 1.11
CA GLY A 1068 14.76 23.34 2.52
C GLY A 1068 13.53 23.56 3.41
N TRP A 1069 12.32 23.67 2.84
CA TRP A 1069 11.06 23.80 3.58
C TRP A 1069 10.23 22.52 3.58
N TRP A 1070 10.78 21.42 3.07
CA TRP A 1070 10.06 20.15 3.02
C TRP A 1070 9.96 19.54 4.42
N PRO A 1071 8.76 19.08 4.82
CA PRO A 1071 8.57 18.56 6.16
C PRO A 1071 9.33 17.26 6.35
N GLY A 1072 10.05 17.13 7.47
CA GLY A 1072 10.83 15.93 7.78
C GLY A 1072 12.19 15.84 7.10
N LEU A 1073 12.67 16.90 6.44
CA LEU A 1073 14.00 16.92 5.82
C LEU A 1073 15.13 16.62 6.82
N GLU A 1074 15.07 17.17 8.03
CA GLU A 1074 16.05 16.91 9.10
C GLU A 1074 16.20 15.41 9.42
N ARG A 1075 15.11 14.64 9.33
CA ARG A 1075 15.13 13.18 9.56
C ARG A 1075 15.75 12.46 8.38
N ALA A 1076 15.37 12.84 7.17
CA ALA A 1076 15.98 12.28 5.96
C ALA A 1076 17.50 12.54 5.92
N GLU A 1077 17.94 13.72 6.40
CA GLU A 1077 19.36 14.07 6.49
C GLU A 1077 20.11 13.26 7.55
N GLN A 1078 19.44 12.89 8.65
CA GLN A 1078 20.02 12.00 9.67
C GLN A 1078 20.23 10.58 9.15
N ASP A 1079 19.30 10.08 8.33
CA ASP A 1079 19.38 8.72 7.78
C ASP A 1079 20.39 8.64 6.62
N ASP A 1080 20.28 9.52 5.61
CA ASP A 1080 21.25 9.62 4.52
C ASP A 1080 21.42 11.07 4.05
N PHE A 1081 22.40 11.74 4.66
CA PHE A 1081 22.80 13.10 4.32
C PHE A 1081 23.21 13.24 2.84
N ASN A 1082 23.87 12.23 2.26
CA ASN A 1082 24.36 12.33 0.89
C ASN A 1082 23.21 12.21 -0.12
N ALA A 1083 22.27 11.28 0.08
CA ALA A 1083 21.10 11.13 -0.78
C ALA A 1083 20.19 12.35 -0.72
N THR A 1084 19.87 12.84 0.49
CA THR A 1084 19.04 14.04 0.69
C THR A 1084 19.66 15.29 0.08
N ARG A 1085 20.95 15.50 0.29
CA ARG A 1085 21.68 16.59 -0.35
C ARG A 1085 21.67 16.48 -1.86
N THR A 1086 21.92 15.29 -2.41
CA THR A 1086 21.91 15.05 -3.87
C THR A 1086 20.52 15.34 -4.43
N LEU A 1087 19.45 14.96 -3.73
CA LEU A 1087 18.08 15.27 -4.10
C LEU A 1087 17.82 16.78 -4.14
N ALA A 1088 18.27 17.53 -3.12
CA ALA A 1088 18.16 18.99 -3.11
C ALA A 1088 18.95 19.63 -4.27
N GLU A 1089 20.16 19.12 -4.56
CA GLU A 1089 20.99 19.57 -5.68
C GLU A 1089 20.34 19.27 -7.05
N LEU A 1090 19.70 18.10 -7.22
CA LEU A 1090 18.99 17.72 -8.44
C LEU A 1090 17.78 18.62 -8.71
N ILE A 1091 16.97 18.91 -7.69
CA ILE A 1091 15.79 19.77 -7.82
C ILE A 1091 16.19 21.22 -8.11
N ASP A 1092 17.22 21.73 -7.43
CA ASP A 1092 17.75 23.07 -7.72
C ASP A 1092 18.32 23.14 -9.15
N TRP A 1093 19.10 22.13 -9.56
CA TRP A 1093 19.60 22.02 -10.94
C TRP A 1093 18.46 21.97 -11.99
N TRP A 1094 17.37 21.25 -11.70
CA TRP A 1094 16.19 21.13 -12.55
C TRP A 1094 15.54 22.49 -12.83
N PHE A 1095 15.25 23.27 -11.78
CA PHE A 1095 14.63 24.60 -11.96
C PHE A 1095 15.58 25.65 -12.53
N ARG A 1096 16.90 25.54 -12.30
CA ARG A 1096 17.92 26.42 -12.90
C ARG A 1096 18.03 26.32 -14.43
N GLN A 1097 17.47 25.28 -15.05
CA GLN A 1097 17.42 25.17 -16.51
C GLN A 1097 16.44 26.18 -17.15
N LEU A 1098 15.44 26.64 -16.39
CA LEU A 1098 14.55 27.71 -16.81
C LEU A 1098 15.22 29.08 -16.66
N SER A 1099 14.83 30.03 -17.50
CA SER A 1099 15.23 31.42 -17.37
C SER A 1099 14.44 32.12 -16.25
N ASP A 1100 15.03 33.14 -15.63
CA ASP A 1100 14.38 33.88 -14.53
C ASP A 1100 13.02 34.49 -14.96
N ASP A 1101 12.91 34.87 -16.24
CA ASP A 1101 11.69 35.43 -16.85
C ASP A 1101 10.70 34.38 -17.38
N ALA A 1102 10.91 33.08 -17.13
CA ALA A 1102 10.09 32.02 -17.71
C ALA A 1102 8.61 32.13 -17.32
N ASP A 1103 7.73 31.81 -18.28
CA ASP A 1103 6.28 31.87 -18.11
C ASP A 1103 5.77 30.94 -16.98
N ALA A 1104 4.67 31.34 -16.33
CA ALA A 1104 4.06 30.56 -15.24
C ALA A 1104 3.65 29.14 -15.65
N ALA A 1105 3.22 28.96 -16.91
CA ALA A 1105 2.90 27.66 -17.49
C ALA A 1105 4.11 26.71 -17.52
N SER A 1106 5.29 27.25 -17.85
CA SER A 1106 6.56 26.50 -17.94
C SER A 1106 7.06 26.10 -16.56
N ARG A 1107 6.97 27.01 -15.57
CA ARG A 1107 7.21 26.67 -14.16
C ARG A 1107 6.24 25.60 -13.64
N SER A 1108 4.96 25.69 -14.02
CA SER A 1108 3.95 24.69 -13.63
C SER A 1108 4.23 23.31 -14.22
N ALA A 1109 4.72 23.21 -15.46
CA ALA A 1109 5.09 21.93 -16.05
C ALA A 1109 6.27 21.28 -15.33
N MET A 1110 7.32 22.07 -15.02
CA MET A 1110 8.47 21.60 -14.24
C MET A 1110 8.05 21.14 -12.83
N ARG A 1111 7.15 21.88 -12.18
CA ARG A 1111 6.59 21.53 -10.86
C ARG A 1111 5.73 20.27 -10.91
N ASN A 1112 4.88 20.11 -11.92
CA ASN A 1112 4.03 18.93 -12.06
C ASN A 1112 4.85 17.65 -12.29
N MET A 1113 5.98 17.74 -13.02
CA MET A 1113 6.89 16.61 -13.18
C MET A 1113 7.46 16.14 -11.83
N ILE A 1114 7.99 17.05 -11.01
CA ILE A 1114 8.54 16.70 -9.69
C ILE A 1114 7.43 16.17 -8.77
N ARG A 1115 6.22 16.76 -8.78
CA ARG A 1115 5.08 16.24 -8.01
C ARG A 1115 4.71 14.82 -8.43
N ALA A 1116 4.68 14.55 -9.74
CA ALA A 1116 4.41 13.22 -10.24
C ALA A 1116 5.51 12.23 -9.82
N ALA A 1117 6.79 12.63 -9.85
CA ALA A 1117 7.91 11.82 -9.37
C ALA A 1117 7.80 11.51 -7.86
N LEU A 1118 7.41 12.49 -7.03
CA LEU A 1118 7.18 12.29 -5.59
C LEU A 1118 6.00 11.34 -5.32
N ILE A 1119 4.89 11.51 -6.04
CA ILE A 1119 3.73 10.61 -5.94
C ILE A 1119 4.13 9.20 -6.36
N PHE A 1120 4.88 9.05 -7.46
CA PHE A 1120 5.36 7.76 -7.94
C PHE A 1120 6.28 7.08 -6.92
N ALA A 1121 7.26 7.79 -6.37
CA ALA A 1121 8.16 7.27 -5.36
C ALA A 1121 7.44 6.87 -4.05
N SER A 1122 6.30 7.50 -3.74
CA SER A 1122 5.50 7.20 -2.55
C SER A 1122 4.73 5.87 -2.60
N LEU A 1123 4.73 5.17 -3.74
CA LEU A 1123 3.98 3.92 -3.91
C LEU A 1123 4.82 2.65 -3.71
N GLY A 1124 6.08 2.82 -3.32
CA GLY A 1124 7.12 1.80 -3.27
C GLY A 1124 7.62 1.42 -4.67
N ASP A 1125 8.50 0.42 -4.81
CA ASP A 1125 8.92 -0.07 -6.12
C ASP A 1125 7.73 -0.74 -6.87
N PRO A 1126 7.13 -0.06 -7.87
CA PRO A 1126 6.02 -0.65 -8.60
C PRO A 1126 6.51 -1.73 -9.59
N ARG A 1127 7.83 -1.88 -9.76
CA ARG A 1127 8.47 -2.87 -10.65
C ARG A 1127 8.46 -4.28 -10.10
N GLU A 1128 8.19 -4.48 -8.82
CA GLU A 1128 8.25 -5.81 -8.24
C GLU A 1128 6.89 -6.51 -8.18
N ILE A 1129 5.79 -5.86 -7.76
CA ILE A 1129 4.55 -6.60 -7.47
C ILE A 1129 3.42 -6.30 -8.48
N VAL A 1130 3.14 -7.28 -9.33
CA VAL A 1130 1.94 -7.36 -10.17
C VAL A 1130 0.75 -7.66 -9.28
N ARG A 1131 -0.29 -6.82 -9.30
CA ARG A 1131 -1.56 -7.06 -8.60
C ARG A 1131 -2.73 -6.96 -9.54
N GLY A 1132 -3.77 -7.75 -9.31
CA GLY A 1132 -4.97 -7.73 -10.12
C GLY A 1132 -6.15 -8.40 -9.48
N THR A 1133 -7.27 -8.40 -10.18
CA THR A 1133 -8.43 -9.19 -9.82
C THR A 1133 -8.77 -10.15 -10.93
N VAL A 1134 -9.49 -11.21 -10.59
CA VAL A 1134 -10.03 -12.12 -11.60
C VAL A 1134 -11.06 -11.36 -12.44
N PHE A 1135 -10.80 -11.23 -13.75
CA PHE A 1135 -11.71 -10.55 -14.67
C PHE A 1135 -12.79 -11.50 -15.19
N VAL A 1136 -12.37 -12.70 -15.60
CA VAL A 1136 -13.25 -13.79 -15.99
C VAL A 1136 -12.79 -15.02 -15.25
N ALA A 1137 -13.61 -15.54 -14.34
CA ALA A 1137 -13.30 -16.75 -13.60
C ALA A 1137 -13.38 -18.01 -14.49
N PRO A 1138 -12.55 -19.04 -14.24
CA PRO A 1138 -12.63 -20.31 -14.94
C PRO A 1138 -13.90 -21.08 -14.56
N ARG A 1139 -14.36 -21.99 -15.44
CA ARG A 1139 -15.53 -22.83 -15.16
C ARG A 1139 -15.20 -23.93 -14.15
N VAL A 1140 -13.97 -24.41 -14.13
CA VAL A 1140 -13.46 -25.39 -13.17
C VAL A 1140 -12.08 -24.91 -12.67
N ALA A 1141 -11.76 -25.14 -11.39
CA ALA A 1141 -10.44 -24.81 -10.86
C ALA A 1141 -9.55 -26.06 -10.93
N GLN A 1142 -8.90 -26.30 -12.07
CA GLN A 1142 -7.95 -27.40 -12.27
C GLN A 1142 -6.59 -26.89 -12.77
N PRO A 1143 -5.48 -27.56 -12.40
CA PRO A 1143 -4.17 -27.30 -13.02
C PRO A 1143 -4.26 -27.42 -14.55
N GLY A 1144 -3.75 -26.42 -15.25
CA GLY A 1144 -3.82 -26.28 -16.70
C GLY A 1144 -4.97 -25.41 -17.22
N GLU A 1145 -5.96 -25.07 -16.39
CA GLU A 1145 -7.10 -24.25 -16.81
C GLU A 1145 -6.72 -22.78 -16.98
N ARG A 1146 -7.33 -22.12 -17.96
CA ARG A 1146 -7.00 -20.75 -18.39
C ARG A 1146 -8.14 -19.81 -18.06
N PHE A 1147 -7.81 -18.64 -17.58
CA PHE A 1147 -8.77 -17.59 -17.30
C PHE A 1147 -8.14 -16.22 -17.43
N ARG A 1148 -8.95 -15.16 -17.30
CA ARG A 1148 -8.47 -13.79 -17.50
C ARG A 1148 -8.45 -13.03 -16.18
N VAL A 1149 -7.36 -12.33 -15.95
CA VAL A 1149 -7.15 -11.47 -14.79
C VAL A 1149 -6.86 -10.06 -15.28
N ARG A 1150 -7.34 -9.07 -14.56
CA ARG A 1150 -7.03 -7.68 -14.84
C ARG A 1150 -5.89 -7.26 -13.92
N LEU A 1151 -4.72 -7.04 -14.49
CA LEU A 1151 -3.53 -6.67 -13.74
C LEU A 1151 -3.36 -5.15 -13.77
N ASN A 1152 -2.73 -4.61 -12.74
CA ASN A 1152 -2.35 -3.21 -12.61
C ASN A 1152 -1.28 -2.79 -13.61
N ARG A 1153 -0.59 -3.73 -14.27
CA ARG A 1153 0.44 -3.48 -15.27
C ARG A 1153 0.56 -4.60 -16.29
N ALA A 1154 1.23 -4.31 -17.40
CA ALA A 1154 1.65 -5.31 -18.38
C ALA A 1154 2.69 -6.25 -17.78
N VAL A 1155 2.53 -7.55 -18.05
CA VAL A 1155 3.40 -8.61 -17.55
C VAL A 1155 3.82 -9.50 -18.72
N LEU A 1156 5.10 -9.86 -18.76
CA LEU A 1156 5.63 -10.75 -19.80
C LEU A 1156 5.05 -12.17 -19.64
N PRO A 1157 4.79 -12.88 -20.75
CA PRO A 1157 4.50 -14.31 -20.71
C PRO A 1157 5.55 -15.11 -19.94
N GLY A 1158 5.11 -16.04 -19.10
CA GLY A 1158 5.94 -16.92 -18.29
C GLY A 1158 6.15 -16.49 -16.83
N VAL A 1159 5.76 -15.27 -16.45
CA VAL A 1159 5.83 -14.80 -15.05
C VAL A 1159 4.83 -15.58 -14.20
N LYS A 1160 5.27 -16.00 -13.00
CA LYS A 1160 4.41 -16.68 -12.02
C LYS A 1160 3.65 -15.66 -11.16
N LEU A 1161 2.35 -15.86 -11.02
CA LEU A 1161 1.49 -15.11 -10.11
C LEU A 1161 0.90 -16.08 -9.08
N GLN A 1162 0.38 -15.55 -7.99
CA GLN A 1162 -0.36 -16.24 -6.95
C GLN A 1162 -1.78 -15.71 -6.95
N LEU A 1163 -2.75 -16.61 -6.92
CA LEU A 1163 -4.16 -16.32 -6.68
C LEU A 1163 -4.38 -16.36 -5.17
N LEU A 1164 -4.95 -15.29 -4.64
CA LEU A 1164 -5.32 -15.15 -3.24
C LEU A 1164 -6.84 -15.29 -3.11
N ASP A 1165 -7.28 -16.11 -2.16
CA ASP A 1165 -8.68 -16.20 -1.73
C ASP A 1165 -9.11 -14.91 -0.99
N LEU A 1166 -10.39 -14.80 -0.66
CA LEU A 1166 -11.02 -13.75 0.14
C LEU A 1166 -10.33 -13.54 1.50
N ASP A 1167 -9.75 -14.61 2.07
CA ASP A 1167 -8.97 -14.57 3.31
C ASP A 1167 -7.48 -14.22 3.08
N GLN A 1168 -7.12 -13.80 1.85
CA GLN A 1168 -5.77 -13.49 1.39
C GLN A 1168 -4.76 -14.65 1.52
N GLN A 1169 -5.25 -15.88 1.58
CA GLN A 1169 -4.42 -17.09 1.52
C GLN A 1169 -4.15 -17.49 0.07
N VAL A 1170 -2.98 -18.09 -0.19
CA VAL A 1170 -2.63 -18.57 -1.53
C VAL A 1170 -3.52 -19.75 -1.91
N ALA A 1171 -4.44 -19.50 -2.84
CA ALA A 1171 -5.38 -20.46 -3.39
C ALA A 1171 -4.75 -21.29 -4.53
N ALA A 1172 -3.99 -20.64 -5.40
CA ALA A 1172 -3.38 -21.25 -6.58
C ALA A 1172 -2.14 -20.48 -7.06
N GLU A 1173 -1.21 -21.16 -7.72
CA GLU A 1173 -0.15 -20.55 -8.50
C GLU A 1173 -0.58 -20.48 -9.97
N LEU A 1174 -0.35 -19.34 -10.60
CA LEU A 1174 -0.71 -19.01 -11.97
C LEU A 1174 0.55 -18.72 -12.78
N ALA A 1175 0.52 -18.94 -14.09
CA ALA A 1175 1.53 -18.46 -15.03
C ALA A 1175 0.87 -17.58 -16.08
N VAL A 1176 1.48 -16.43 -16.37
CA VAL A 1176 1.03 -15.54 -17.45
C VAL A 1176 1.29 -16.22 -18.80
N GLU A 1177 0.27 -16.31 -19.65
CA GLU A 1177 0.42 -16.80 -21.02
C GLU A 1177 0.48 -15.65 -22.03
N ASP A 1178 -0.38 -14.64 -21.85
CA ASP A 1178 -0.51 -13.52 -22.79
C ASP A 1178 -1.09 -12.28 -22.10
N HIS A 1179 -0.78 -11.09 -22.61
CA HIS A 1179 -1.26 -9.81 -22.07
C HIS A 1179 -1.89 -8.95 -23.17
N SER A 1180 -3.15 -8.55 -22.96
CA SER A 1180 -3.86 -7.57 -23.81
C SER A 1180 -4.12 -6.28 -23.03
N PRO A 1181 -4.43 -5.16 -23.72
CA PRO A 1181 -4.71 -3.87 -23.07
C PRO A 1181 -5.80 -3.92 -21.99
N ASP A 1182 -6.76 -4.85 -22.10
CA ASP A 1182 -7.92 -4.92 -21.21
C ASP A 1182 -7.80 -6.04 -20.15
N SER A 1183 -7.00 -7.08 -20.42
CA SER A 1183 -6.87 -8.25 -19.55
C SER A 1183 -5.63 -9.10 -19.88
N THR A 1184 -5.14 -9.80 -18.87
CA THR A 1184 -4.04 -10.78 -18.97
C THR A 1184 -4.61 -12.19 -18.91
N GLN A 1185 -4.22 -13.05 -19.84
CA GLN A 1185 -4.55 -14.47 -19.81
C GLN A 1185 -3.54 -15.21 -18.93
N VAL A 1186 -4.05 -15.96 -17.96
CA VAL A 1186 -3.26 -16.74 -17.01
C VAL A 1186 -3.71 -18.19 -17.01
N ARG A 1187 -2.77 -19.09 -16.71
CA ARG A 1187 -2.98 -20.53 -16.58
C ARG A 1187 -2.69 -20.98 -15.16
N ILE A 1188 -3.55 -21.81 -14.56
CA ILE A 1188 -3.30 -22.41 -13.25
C ILE A 1188 -2.15 -23.42 -13.38
N VAL A 1189 -1.06 -23.22 -12.65
CA VAL A 1189 0.10 -24.13 -12.60
C VAL A 1189 -0.04 -25.11 -11.46
N ASN A 1190 -0.39 -24.61 -10.27
CA ASN A 1190 -0.57 -25.41 -9.08
C ASN A 1190 -1.82 -24.95 -8.33
N LEU A 1191 -2.60 -25.88 -7.80
CA LEU A 1191 -3.79 -25.59 -7.01
C LEU A 1191 -3.49 -25.97 -5.56
N VAL A 1192 -3.33 -24.99 -4.70
CA VAL A 1192 -2.98 -25.20 -3.28
C VAL A 1192 -4.21 -25.70 -2.50
N GLN A 1193 -5.41 -25.24 -2.90
CA GLN A 1193 -6.69 -25.66 -2.32
C GLN A 1193 -7.51 -26.50 -3.32
N PRO A 1194 -7.70 -27.83 -3.10
CA PRO A 1194 -8.24 -28.76 -4.10
C PRO A 1194 -9.71 -28.57 -4.52
N SER A 1195 -10.47 -27.71 -3.83
CA SER A 1195 -11.94 -27.59 -4.00
C SER A 1195 -12.43 -26.14 -3.95
N LEU A 1196 -11.67 -25.21 -4.51
CA LEU A 1196 -11.98 -23.79 -4.47
C LEU A 1196 -12.70 -23.31 -5.74
N ARG A 1197 -13.82 -22.61 -5.58
CA ARG A 1197 -14.51 -21.95 -6.70
C ARG A 1197 -13.97 -20.53 -6.86
N ILE A 1198 -13.14 -20.33 -7.87
CA ILE A 1198 -12.51 -19.04 -8.17
C ILE A 1198 -13.58 -18.02 -8.57
N ASP A 1199 -13.57 -16.86 -7.94
CA ASP A 1199 -14.54 -15.78 -8.12
C ASP A 1199 -13.83 -14.47 -8.55
N SER A 1200 -14.58 -13.50 -9.09
CA SER A 1200 -14.07 -12.18 -9.52
C SER A 1200 -13.37 -11.40 -8.39
N ARG A 1201 -13.76 -11.70 -7.15
CA ARG A 1201 -13.26 -11.10 -5.91
C ARG A 1201 -11.88 -11.60 -5.49
N PHE A 1202 -11.38 -12.66 -6.11
CA PHE A 1202 -10.06 -13.18 -5.77
C PHE A 1202 -9.00 -12.22 -6.28
N ALA A 1203 -8.01 -11.95 -5.43
CA ALA A 1203 -6.90 -11.11 -5.78
C ALA A 1203 -5.81 -11.95 -6.45
N VAL A 1204 -5.07 -11.34 -7.37
CA VAL A 1204 -3.92 -11.94 -8.02
C VAL A 1204 -2.72 -11.10 -7.65
N VAL A 1205 -1.65 -11.73 -7.20
CA VAL A 1205 -0.41 -11.06 -6.78
C VAL A 1205 0.78 -11.84 -7.31
N GLY A 1206 1.78 -11.21 -7.91
CA GLY A 1206 3.01 -11.89 -8.31
C GLY A 1206 4.20 -10.96 -8.29
N ASN A 1207 5.40 -11.53 -8.13
CA ASN A 1207 6.64 -10.77 -8.19
C ASN A 1207 7.27 -10.89 -9.59
N LEU A 1208 7.76 -9.78 -10.15
CA LEU A 1208 8.47 -9.73 -11.44
C LEU A 1208 9.94 -10.14 -11.30
N SER A 1209 10.48 -10.22 -10.08
CA SER A 1209 11.81 -10.77 -9.83
C SER A 1209 11.84 -12.26 -10.17
N ARG A 1210 12.71 -12.64 -11.10
CA ARG A 1210 12.98 -14.03 -11.50
C ARG A 1210 13.64 -14.84 -10.41
#